data_AF-A0A3B5M5W7-F1
#
_entry.id   AF-A0A3B5M5W7-F1
#
_cell.length_a   1.000
_cell.length_b   1.000
_cell.length_c   1.000
_cell.angle_alpha   90.00
_cell.angle_beta   90.00
_cell.angle_gamma   90.00
#
_symmetry.space_group_name_H-M   'P 1'
#
loop_
_entity.id
_entity.type
_entity.pdbx_description
1 polymer ?
#
loop_
_entity_poly.entity_id
_entity_poly.type
_entity_poly.pdbx_seq_one_letter_code
_entity_poly.pdbx_strand_id
1 'polypeptide(L)'
;VGTGNLGFPKNLVATLMLDKFLEFSSQRQSKNLKKIAVVLYPGDAQTIKVFTDEFQNKFPSATGSSAAAGPASADSSKGKFSKVVSSSETHETKLGNVTIQVVTGDITKETTDVIVNSSNDNFTLKSGVSKAILDAAGVVVFEECQHLGKNINFCIIMTVPGNLKCKKILHLVGQTDPVKIHSTVKEALQMCVKNSYTSVSFPAIGTGNVQAKQVADSMLDAVIDVFSQNTSSSLTLIRIVIFQQPMLKDFYSSMQEREATDPKEKGGFWSNVTHRLKSLFGSESFDYKEEDEVFDIETKEVEPAVFHICGSSQAKVDAAKKKINDLMSNEQCREEIIDNDILNLSSADCQRIVDIQMKMSVSIKKQSTNGQTSFIIEGLSKDVLRASREIDNMLKKVRREQELKKKLELVATVAEWQYQQHGLSYQSFDQMTNYELEHALERATPTLKVTIHGSDYTVQMPKGPATDSKGTKLQIRRIDKLKDEDVPEFWDAMPAGKTCHSVTLQTASSEYAEVLNLFKATCNRAVIKIERIQNPTLWKSLQIKKHEMEVRNNHQNNEKRLFHGTSENTVPIINERGFNRSYAGKNAACYGNGSYFAVNSNYSAQDTYSRPNAKGEKFMYLCKVLTGDYTLGQQTMIAPPTKGTLGIYDSVVDNTATPSMFVVFHDTQAYPEYLITFK
;
A
#
# COMPACT_ATOMS: atom_id res chain seq x y z
N VAL A 1 -29.71 1.43 -3.84
CA VAL A 1 -30.72 0.72 -4.68
C VAL A 1 -31.66 1.77 -5.26
N GLY A 2 -31.96 1.75 -6.56
CA GLY A 2 -32.97 2.62 -7.19
C GLY A 2 -32.57 4.10 -7.42
N THR A 3 -31.92 4.76 -6.46
CA THR A 3 -31.67 6.22 -6.47
C THR A 3 -30.49 6.69 -7.32
N GLY A 4 -29.62 5.77 -7.77
CA GLY A 4 -28.48 6.05 -8.65
C GLY A 4 -28.88 6.06 -10.13
N ASN A 5 -28.15 5.33 -10.97
CA ASN A 5 -28.36 5.30 -12.44
C ASN A 5 -29.76 4.86 -12.90
N LEU A 6 -30.59 4.30 -12.01
CA LEU A 6 -31.97 3.89 -12.31
C LEU A 6 -32.99 5.04 -12.15
N GLY A 7 -32.59 6.18 -11.57
CA GLY A 7 -33.36 7.41 -11.57
C GLY A 7 -34.64 7.42 -10.73
N PHE A 8 -34.85 6.45 -9.83
CA PHE A 8 -36.06 6.42 -9.01
C PHE A 8 -36.08 7.55 -7.97
N PRO A 9 -37.26 8.15 -7.67
CA PRO A 9 -37.36 9.21 -6.66
C PRO A 9 -36.83 8.77 -5.30
N LYS A 10 -35.91 9.56 -4.74
CA LYS A 10 -35.17 9.24 -3.50
C LYS A 10 -36.10 8.94 -2.32
N ASN A 11 -37.19 9.70 -2.20
CA ASN A 11 -38.20 9.54 -1.15
C ASN A 11 -38.97 8.24 -1.32
N LEU A 12 -39.43 7.94 -2.53
CA LEU A 12 -40.17 6.71 -2.82
C LEU A 12 -39.34 5.47 -2.51
N VAL A 13 -38.05 5.49 -2.86
CA VAL A 13 -37.13 4.39 -2.55
C VAL A 13 -36.94 4.25 -1.03
N ALA A 14 -36.72 5.34 -0.31
CA ALA A 14 -36.56 5.32 1.14
C ALA A 14 -37.80 4.76 1.84
N THR A 15 -39.00 5.22 1.45
CA THR A 15 -40.28 4.74 1.98
C THR A 15 -40.47 3.25 1.73
N LEU A 16 -40.35 2.81 0.47
CA LEU A 16 -40.57 1.41 0.08
C LEU A 16 -39.57 0.46 0.76
N MET A 17 -38.30 0.87 0.86
CA MET A 17 -37.27 0.06 1.47
C MET A 17 -37.56 -0.16 2.96
N LEU A 18 -37.91 0.90 3.69
CA LEU A 18 -38.24 0.79 5.12
C LEU A 18 -39.55 0.02 5.35
N ASP A 19 -40.55 0.19 4.49
CA ASP A 19 -41.81 -0.58 4.57
C ASP A 19 -41.59 -2.08 4.35
N LYS A 20 -40.72 -2.46 3.41
CA LYS A 20 -40.40 -3.87 3.19
C LYS A 20 -39.57 -4.48 4.31
N PHE A 21 -38.74 -3.70 4.99
CA PHE A 21 -38.06 -4.17 6.21
C PHE A 21 -39.04 -4.43 7.35
N LEU A 22 -40.01 -3.53 7.54
CA LEU A 22 -41.09 -3.71 8.52
C LEU A 22 -41.96 -4.91 8.20
N GLU A 23 -42.37 -5.06 6.93
CA GLU A 23 -43.15 -6.20 6.47
C GLU A 23 -42.39 -7.51 6.71
N PHE A 24 -41.13 -7.60 6.31
CA PHE A 24 -40.29 -8.78 6.53
C PHE A 24 -40.14 -9.12 8.02
N SER A 25 -39.90 -8.11 8.85
CA SER A 25 -39.79 -8.27 10.30
C SER A 25 -41.09 -8.76 10.94
N SER A 26 -42.23 -8.25 10.47
CA SER A 26 -43.56 -8.64 10.98
C SER A 26 -43.97 -10.06 10.61
N GLN A 27 -43.52 -10.58 9.46
CA GLN A 27 -43.93 -11.89 8.93
C GLN A 27 -42.98 -13.03 9.32
N ARG A 28 -41.75 -12.75 9.75
CA ARG A 28 -40.74 -13.77 10.08
C ARG A 28 -39.93 -13.42 11.33
N GLN A 29 -40.09 -14.20 12.40
CA GLN A 29 -39.15 -14.19 13.52
C GLN A 29 -37.81 -14.84 13.12
N SER A 30 -36.96 -14.08 12.42
CA SER A 30 -35.62 -14.54 12.03
C SER A 30 -34.71 -14.69 13.26
N LYS A 31 -34.17 -15.89 13.50
CA LYS A 31 -33.19 -16.14 14.58
C LYS A 31 -31.77 -15.63 14.25
N ASN A 32 -31.48 -15.40 12.97
CA ASN A 32 -30.14 -15.12 12.48
C ASN A 32 -29.93 -13.65 12.09
N LEU A 33 -30.94 -13.00 11.49
CA LEU A 33 -30.84 -11.60 11.06
C LEU A 33 -31.25 -10.68 12.20
N LYS A 34 -30.26 -10.03 12.83
CA LYS A 34 -30.47 -9.16 14.01
C LYS A 34 -30.36 -7.67 13.73
N LYS A 35 -29.72 -7.28 12.61
CA LYS A 35 -29.47 -5.88 12.26
C LYS A 35 -29.55 -5.70 10.75
N ILE A 36 -30.27 -4.67 10.31
CA ILE A 36 -30.29 -4.19 8.93
C ILE A 36 -29.63 -2.82 8.92
N ALA A 37 -28.56 -2.65 8.16
CA ALA A 37 -27.87 -1.37 7.99
C ALA A 37 -28.10 -0.86 6.58
N VAL A 38 -28.69 0.33 6.44
CA VAL A 38 -28.81 1.03 5.17
C VAL A 38 -27.61 1.94 5.00
N VAL A 39 -26.73 1.61 4.05
CA VAL A 39 -25.51 2.36 3.76
C VAL A 39 -25.77 3.28 2.57
N LEU A 40 -25.50 4.57 2.77
CA LEU A 40 -25.74 5.63 1.78
C LEU A 40 -24.41 6.23 1.33
N TYR A 41 -24.30 6.61 0.07
CA TYR A 41 -23.08 7.18 -0.49
C TYR A 41 -22.78 8.54 0.13
N PRO A 42 -21.61 8.75 0.79
CA PRO A 42 -21.30 9.97 1.53
C PRO A 42 -21.32 11.25 0.68
N GLY A 43 -21.04 11.14 -0.62
CA GLY A 43 -21.09 12.26 -1.57
C GLY A 43 -22.49 12.65 -2.05
N ASP A 44 -23.53 11.87 -1.76
CA ASP A 44 -24.92 12.17 -2.13
C ASP A 44 -25.71 12.64 -0.90
N ALA A 45 -25.39 13.86 -0.45
CA ALA A 45 -26.01 14.51 0.70
C ALA A 45 -27.55 14.55 0.62
N GLN A 46 -28.11 14.61 -0.59
CA GLN A 46 -29.55 14.65 -0.81
C GLN A 46 -30.20 13.28 -0.56
N THR A 47 -29.57 12.17 -0.97
CA THR A 47 -30.07 10.82 -0.64
C THR A 47 -29.94 10.54 0.86
N ILE A 48 -28.85 11.00 1.49
CA ILE A 48 -28.65 10.88 2.94
C ILE A 48 -29.79 11.54 3.70
N LYS A 49 -30.05 12.82 3.41
CA LYS A 49 -31.10 13.59 4.08
C LYS A 49 -32.47 12.90 3.94
N VAL A 50 -32.83 12.48 2.73
CA VAL A 50 -34.14 11.86 2.47
C VAL A 50 -34.33 10.54 3.23
N PHE A 51 -33.31 9.69 3.29
CA PHE A 51 -33.38 8.44 4.06
C PHE A 51 -33.40 8.69 5.59
N THR A 52 -32.68 9.71 6.06
CA THR A 52 -32.69 10.09 7.48
C THR A 52 -34.06 10.60 7.90
N ASP A 53 -34.66 11.50 7.10
CA ASP A 53 -35.98 12.07 7.38
C ASP A 53 -37.06 10.96 7.38
N GLU A 54 -37.04 10.05 6.40
CA GLU A 54 -38.01 8.95 6.30
C GLU A 54 -37.86 7.94 7.46
N PHE A 55 -36.64 7.67 7.90
CA PHE A 55 -36.36 6.80 9.04
C PHE A 55 -36.91 7.39 10.34
N GLN A 56 -36.70 8.69 10.57
CA GLN A 56 -37.24 9.40 11.73
C GLN A 56 -38.76 9.40 11.73
N ASN A 57 -39.38 9.60 10.56
CA ASN A 57 -40.84 9.57 10.40
C ASN A 57 -41.45 8.19 10.69
N LYS A 58 -40.83 7.10 10.21
CA LYS A 58 -41.37 5.73 10.38
C LYS A 58 -41.08 5.10 11.73
N PHE A 59 -40.05 5.56 12.45
CA PHE A 59 -39.68 5.05 13.78
C PHE A 59 -39.69 6.16 14.85
N PRO A 60 -40.83 6.83 15.13
CA PRO A 60 -40.89 7.94 16.09
C PRO A 60 -40.56 7.50 17.53
N SER A 61 -40.80 6.23 17.85
CA SER A 61 -40.59 5.62 19.16
C SER A 61 -39.18 5.03 19.37
N ALA A 62 -38.29 5.09 18.36
CA ALA A 62 -36.86 4.91 18.59
C ALA A 62 -36.24 6.07 19.40
N THR A 63 -37.01 7.15 19.59
CA THR A 63 -36.76 8.25 20.52
C THR A 63 -37.78 8.23 21.67
N GLY A 64 -37.48 7.47 22.75
CA GLY A 64 -37.99 7.73 24.11
C GLY A 64 -38.96 6.72 24.76
N SER A 65 -38.43 6.00 25.77
CA SER A 65 -39.04 5.46 27.02
C SER A 65 -40.19 4.42 27.02
N SER A 66 -39.89 3.21 27.54
CA SER A 66 -40.65 2.58 28.64
C SER A 66 -39.80 1.50 29.36
N ALA A 67 -40.00 1.37 30.66
CA ALA A 67 -39.16 0.73 31.67
C ALA A 67 -39.41 -0.77 31.90
N ALA A 68 -38.37 -1.50 32.36
CA ALA A 68 -38.44 -2.39 33.55
C ALA A 68 -37.05 -2.95 33.96
N ALA A 69 -36.53 -2.39 35.05
CA ALA A 69 -35.75 -2.96 36.17
C ALA A 69 -34.57 -3.96 35.98
N GLY A 70 -33.37 -3.53 36.43
CA GLY A 70 -32.27 -4.37 36.92
C GLY A 70 -30.96 -3.56 37.08
N PRO A 71 -30.19 -3.67 38.18
CA PRO A 71 -29.57 -2.52 38.86
C PRO A 71 -28.16 -2.10 38.39
N ALA A 72 -27.87 -0.79 38.58
CA ALA A 72 -26.58 -0.11 38.43
C ALA A 72 -25.59 -0.49 39.57
N SER A 73 -24.27 -0.25 39.54
CA SER A 73 -23.41 0.82 38.99
C SER A 73 -21.94 0.36 39.17
N ALA A 74 -20.89 0.83 38.50
CA ALA A 74 -20.59 2.19 38.05
C ALA A 74 -19.51 2.17 36.94
N ASP A 75 -19.67 3.01 35.92
CA ASP A 75 -18.55 3.65 35.21
C ASP A 75 -19.11 4.73 34.25
N SER A 76 -18.58 5.96 34.31
CA SER A 76 -18.87 7.06 33.38
C SER A 76 -17.58 7.84 33.05
N SER A 77 -17.24 8.05 31.77
CA SER A 77 -17.09 9.35 31.02
C SER A 77 -16.14 9.09 29.83
N LYS A 78 -16.26 9.55 28.56
CA LYS A 78 -16.55 10.83 27.85
C LYS A 78 -15.36 11.81 27.71
N GLY A 79 -14.86 11.97 26.46
CA GLY A 79 -13.92 13.02 25.99
C GLY A 79 -12.48 12.94 26.53
N LYS A 80 -11.48 13.40 25.77
CA LYS A 80 -10.06 13.39 26.20
C LYS A 80 -9.49 14.79 26.49
N PHE A 81 -10.07 15.84 25.90
CA PHE A 81 -9.65 17.21 26.13
C PHE A 81 -10.38 17.81 27.34
N SER A 82 -9.76 18.74 28.05
CA SER A 82 -10.48 19.59 28.99
C SER A 82 -11.47 20.50 28.24
N LYS A 83 -12.32 21.21 28.98
CA LYS A 83 -13.15 22.27 28.42
C LYS A 83 -12.30 23.28 27.62
N VAL A 84 -12.73 23.65 26.42
CA VAL A 84 -12.03 24.63 25.57
C VAL A 84 -12.29 26.02 26.14
N VAL A 85 -11.21 26.73 26.46
CA VAL A 85 -11.24 28.14 26.89
C VAL A 85 -10.93 29.00 25.68
N SER A 86 -11.80 29.97 25.38
CA SER A 86 -11.64 30.85 24.22
C SER A 86 -11.42 32.30 24.65
N SER A 87 -10.43 32.94 24.04
CA SER A 87 -10.26 34.39 24.01
C SER A 87 -10.49 34.90 22.58
N SER A 88 -10.37 36.22 22.35
CA SER A 88 -10.66 36.83 21.04
C SER A 88 -9.82 36.28 19.88
N GLU A 89 -8.64 35.70 20.13
CA GLU A 89 -7.71 35.22 19.09
C GLU A 89 -7.08 33.85 19.39
N THR A 90 -7.50 33.17 20.46
CA THR A 90 -6.92 31.91 20.91
C THR A 90 -7.97 30.98 21.49
N HIS A 91 -7.99 29.74 21.04
CA HIS A 91 -8.74 28.65 21.64
C HIS A 91 -7.76 27.67 22.28
N GLU A 92 -7.96 27.36 23.56
CA GLU A 92 -7.05 26.52 24.34
C GLU A 92 -7.78 25.35 24.99
N THR A 93 -7.16 24.18 25.00
CA THR A 93 -7.57 23.04 25.82
C THR A 93 -6.37 22.28 26.35
N LYS A 94 -6.59 21.27 27.19
CA LYS A 94 -5.54 20.40 27.74
C LYS A 94 -5.84 18.93 27.47
N LEU A 95 -4.79 18.18 27.18
CA LEU A 95 -4.76 16.72 27.17
C LEU A 95 -3.70 16.26 28.17
N GLY A 96 -4.13 15.84 29.36
CA GLY A 96 -3.21 15.58 30.47
C GLY A 96 -2.43 16.85 30.87
N ASN A 97 -1.10 16.79 30.82
CA ASN A 97 -0.21 17.92 31.10
C ASN A 97 0.11 18.80 29.87
N VAL A 98 -0.42 18.45 28.70
CA VAL A 98 -0.14 19.15 27.44
C VAL A 98 -1.24 20.16 27.15
N THR A 99 -0.84 21.41 26.96
CA THR A 99 -1.70 22.51 26.53
C THR A 99 -1.72 22.57 25.01
N ILE A 100 -2.91 22.57 24.43
CA ILE A 100 -3.16 22.61 22.99
C ILE A 100 -3.83 23.93 22.67
N GLN A 101 -3.20 24.75 21.85
CA GLN A 101 -3.70 26.07 21.44
C GLN A 101 -3.96 26.09 19.94
N VAL A 102 -5.09 26.64 19.52
CA VAL A 102 -5.34 27.09 18.15
C VAL A 102 -5.39 28.60 18.18
N VAL A 103 -4.47 29.25 17.48
CA VAL A 103 -4.32 30.72 17.48
C VAL A 103 -4.42 31.26 16.07
N THR A 104 -4.96 32.47 15.91
CA THR A 104 -4.77 33.21 14.66
C THR A 104 -3.41 33.91 14.70
N GLY A 105 -2.58 33.75 13.67
CA GLY A 105 -1.27 34.41 13.66
C GLY A 105 -0.38 34.07 12.47
N ASP A 106 0.80 34.70 12.47
CA ASP A 106 1.89 34.42 11.53
C ASP A 106 2.92 33.52 12.19
N ILE A 107 3.09 32.31 11.65
CA ILE A 107 4.00 31.29 12.20
C ILE A 107 5.45 31.77 12.28
N THR A 108 5.86 32.73 11.44
CA THR A 108 7.22 33.29 11.47
C THR A 108 7.50 34.16 12.71
N LYS A 109 6.46 34.51 13.48
CA LYS A 109 6.55 35.31 14.71
C LYS A 109 6.50 34.48 15.98
N GLU A 110 6.29 33.17 15.86
CA GLU A 110 6.20 32.26 17.00
C GLU A 110 7.51 32.15 17.78
N THR A 111 7.38 31.88 19.08
CA THR A 111 8.51 31.79 20.02
C THR A 111 8.58 30.43 20.72
N THR A 112 7.89 29.42 20.20
CA THR A 112 7.99 28.04 20.69
C THR A 112 9.39 27.47 20.43
N ASP A 113 9.76 26.41 21.15
CA ASP A 113 11.06 25.77 20.98
C ASP A 113 11.27 25.29 19.54
N VAL A 114 10.20 24.75 18.93
CA VAL A 114 10.22 24.27 17.53
C VAL A 114 9.15 24.98 16.71
N ILE A 115 9.51 25.41 15.50
CA ILE A 115 8.56 25.82 14.45
C ILE A 115 8.55 24.75 13.36
N VAL A 116 7.37 24.35 12.92
CA VAL A 116 7.20 23.34 11.88
C VAL A 116 7.01 24.00 10.52
N ASN A 117 7.76 23.54 9.53
CA ASN A 117 7.69 23.98 8.14
C ASN A 117 7.16 22.86 7.24
N SER A 118 6.08 23.14 6.51
CA SER A 118 5.54 22.25 5.47
C SER A 118 6.14 22.60 4.12
N SER A 119 7.06 21.76 3.62
CA SER A 119 7.89 22.00 2.43
C SER A 119 7.68 20.91 1.35
N ASN A 120 8.57 20.86 0.36
CA ASN A 120 8.66 19.79 -0.65
C ASN A 120 9.76 18.77 -0.28
N ASP A 121 9.94 17.73 -1.11
CA ASP A 121 10.92 16.66 -0.89
C ASP A 121 12.38 17.15 -0.72
N ASN A 122 12.68 18.34 -1.26
CA ASN A 122 14.01 18.95 -1.16
C ASN A 122 14.09 20.03 -0.07
N PHE A 123 13.06 20.17 0.78
CA PHE A 123 12.93 21.12 1.89
C PHE A 123 13.21 22.59 1.55
N THR A 124 13.10 22.95 0.28
CA THR A 124 13.48 24.26 -0.28
C THR A 124 12.32 24.93 -0.99
N LEU A 125 11.09 24.51 -0.68
CA LEU A 125 9.87 25.00 -1.30
C LEU A 125 9.76 26.52 -1.12
N LYS A 126 9.79 27.26 -2.23
CA LYS A 126 9.64 28.72 -2.29
C LYS A 126 8.20 29.15 -2.54
N SER A 127 7.23 28.44 -1.97
CA SER A 127 5.81 28.82 -1.98
C SER A 127 5.16 28.65 -0.61
N GLY A 128 3.99 29.28 -0.42
CA GLY A 128 3.15 29.14 0.78
C GLY A 128 3.89 29.41 2.09
N VAL A 129 3.57 28.61 3.11
CA VAL A 129 4.17 28.71 4.45
C VAL A 129 5.68 28.46 4.44
N SER A 130 6.18 27.57 3.56
CA SER A 130 7.62 27.29 3.46
C SER A 130 8.40 28.49 2.95
N LYS A 131 7.86 29.24 1.97
CA LYS A 131 8.47 30.50 1.55
C LYS A 131 8.56 31.48 2.72
N ALA A 132 7.47 31.68 3.45
CA ALA A 132 7.42 32.63 4.56
C ALA A 132 8.44 32.27 5.65
N ILE A 133 8.52 30.99 6.04
CA ILE A 133 9.48 30.50 7.04
C ILE A 133 10.92 30.64 6.53
N LEU A 134 11.23 30.25 5.29
CA LEU A 134 12.59 30.33 4.74
C LEU A 134 13.05 31.78 4.57
N ASP A 135 12.18 32.67 4.09
CA ASP A 135 12.47 34.10 3.96
C ASP A 135 12.73 34.73 5.33
N ALA A 136 11.92 34.38 6.35
CA ALA A 136 12.07 34.89 7.70
C ALA A 136 13.29 34.31 8.44
N ALA A 137 13.62 33.02 8.22
CA ALA A 137 14.76 32.35 8.84
C ALA A 137 16.10 32.77 8.21
N GLY A 138 16.11 33.13 6.93
CA GLY A 138 17.28 33.59 6.20
C GLY A 138 18.06 32.47 5.51
N VAL A 139 19.08 32.88 4.73
CA VAL A 139 19.81 32.02 3.79
C VAL A 139 20.49 30.81 4.44
N VAL A 140 20.94 30.95 5.69
CA VAL A 140 21.63 29.86 6.43
C VAL A 140 20.75 28.62 6.54
N VAL A 141 19.45 28.80 6.82
CA VAL A 141 18.50 27.69 6.93
C VAL A 141 18.21 27.06 5.57
N PHE A 142 18.13 27.88 4.51
CA PHE A 142 17.94 27.38 3.15
C PHE A 142 19.13 26.52 2.69
N GLU A 143 20.36 26.91 3.00
CA GLU A 143 21.56 26.15 2.70
C GLU A 143 21.65 24.84 3.50
N GLU A 144 21.30 24.88 4.79
CA GLU A 144 21.23 23.66 5.62
C GLU A 144 20.17 22.69 5.10
N CYS A 145 18.99 23.18 4.68
CA CYS A 145 17.96 22.38 4.02
C CYS A 145 18.46 21.71 2.73
N GLN A 146 19.17 22.47 1.87
CA GLN A 146 19.77 21.90 0.65
C GLN A 146 20.83 20.85 0.94
N HIS A 147 21.56 20.97 2.05
CA HIS A 147 22.56 19.99 2.44
C HIS A 147 21.91 18.71 2.96
N LEU A 148 20.95 18.85 3.90
CA LEU A 148 20.25 17.73 4.52
C LEU A 148 19.31 17.01 3.54
N GLY A 149 18.64 17.76 2.66
CA GLY A 149 17.70 17.25 1.65
C GLY A 149 18.33 16.48 0.49
N LYS A 150 19.67 16.45 0.37
CA LYS A 150 20.36 15.58 -0.60
C LYS A 150 20.33 14.10 -0.21
N ASN A 151 19.99 13.80 1.05
CA ASN A 151 19.81 12.44 1.53
C ASN A 151 18.36 12.01 1.32
N ILE A 152 18.11 11.15 0.33
CA ILE A 152 16.78 10.75 -0.18
C ILE A 152 15.96 9.93 0.85
N ASN A 153 16.51 9.65 2.03
CA ASN A 153 15.91 8.75 3.03
C ASN A 153 15.11 9.47 4.14
N PHE A 154 14.99 10.80 4.13
CA PHE A 154 14.34 11.54 5.22
C PHE A 154 13.05 12.25 4.76
N CYS A 155 11.91 11.91 5.37
CA CYS A 155 10.64 12.63 5.18
C CYS A 155 10.52 13.88 6.07
N ILE A 156 11.42 14.01 7.07
CA ILE A 156 11.50 15.11 8.02
C ILE A 156 12.97 15.40 8.35
N ILE A 157 13.35 16.68 8.39
CA ILE A 157 14.67 17.14 8.82
C ILE A 157 14.54 18.25 9.89
N MET A 158 15.62 18.51 10.63
CA MET A 158 15.66 19.59 11.63
C MET A 158 16.89 20.47 11.42
N THR A 159 16.69 21.78 11.38
CA THR A 159 17.73 22.79 11.10
C THR A 159 17.88 23.78 12.24
N VAL A 160 18.94 24.59 12.20
CA VAL A 160 19.08 25.78 13.05
C VAL A 160 17.92 26.78 12.79
N PRO A 161 17.62 27.69 13.73
CA PRO A 161 16.46 28.60 13.59
C PRO A 161 16.72 29.80 12.67
N GLY A 162 17.99 30.06 12.31
CA GLY A 162 18.36 31.27 11.59
C GLY A 162 17.94 32.53 12.37
N ASN A 163 17.18 33.41 11.73
CA ASN A 163 16.66 34.63 12.33
C ASN A 163 15.32 34.45 13.08
N LEU A 164 14.74 33.24 13.10
CA LEU A 164 13.51 32.97 13.86
C LEU A 164 13.79 32.89 15.36
N LYS A 165 12.77 33.16 16.17
CA LYS A 165 12.87 33.17 17.65
C LYS A 165 12.77 31.79 18.30
N CYS A 166 12.58 30.74 17.51
CA CYS A 166 12.57 29.35 17.99
C CYS A 166 13.98 28.80 18.24
N LYS A 167 14.10 27.62 18.84
CA LYS A 167 15.39 26.92 19.01
C LYS A 167 15.76 26.09 17.77
N LYS A 168 14.76 25.52 17.08
CA LYS A 168 14.93 24.69 15.87
C LYS A 168 13.74 24.86 14.92
N ILE A 169 13.98 24.58 13.63
CA ILE A 169 12.92 24.44 12.64
C ILE A 169 12.85 22.98 12.22
N LEU A 170 11.65 22.42 12.23
CA LEU A 170 11.36 21.06 11.81
C LEU A 170 10.72 21.12 10.43
N HIS A 171 11.42 20.68 9.39
CA HIS A 171 10.92 20.68 8.02
C HIS A 171 10.37 19.31 7.67
N LEU A 172 9.12 19.26 7.23
CA LEU A 172 8.46 18.04 6.77
C LEU A 172 7.96 18.23 5.35
N VAL A 173 7.81 17.13 4.62
CA VAL A 173 7.17 17.14 3.30
C VAL A 173 5.67 17.33 3.49
N GLY A 174 5.11 18.38 2.89
CA GLY A 174 3.68 18.68 2.97
C GLY A 174 2.81 17.56 2.38
N GLN A 175 1.69 17.27 3.03
CA GLN A 175 0.78 16.19 2.66
C GLN A 175 -0.59 16.75 2.26
N THR A 176 -1.27 16.07 1.33
CA THR A 176 -2.60 16.43 0.83
C THR A 176 -3.66 15.36 1.10
N ASP A 177 -3.32 14.36 1.93
CA ASP A 177 -4.22 13.30 2.36
C ASP A 177 -4.35 13.33 3.89
N PRO A 178 -5.57 13.34 4.46
CA PRO A 178 -5.78 13.40 5.92
C PRO A 178 -5.04 12.30 6.72
N VAL A 179 -4.89 11.09 6.18
CA VAL A 179 -4.19 9.99 6.86
C VAL A 179 -2.67 10.25 6.90
N LYS A 180 -2.11 10.76 5.80
CA LYS A 180 -0.70 11.19 5.76
C LYS A 180 -0.44 12.42 6.62
N ILE A 181 -1.36 13.40 6.66
CA ILE A 181 -1.26 14.57 7.55
C ILE A 181 -1.18 14.12 9.01
N HIS A 182 -2.05 13.20 9.43
CA HIS A 182 -2.00 12.60 10.78
C HIS A 182 -0.63 11.96 11.05
N SER A 183 -0.15 11.12 10.13
CA SER A 183 1.12 10.40 10.27
C SER A 183 2.32 11.35 10.39
N THR A 184 2.40 12.38 9.53
CA THR A 184 3.51 13.34 9.56
C THR A 184 3.47 14.25 10.79
N VAL A 185 2.29 14.65 11.26
CA VAL A 185 2.14 15.42 12.50
C VAL A 185 2.55 14.57 13.70
N LYS A 186 2.17 13.29 13.72
CA LYS A 186 2.57 12.32 14.75
C LYS A 186 4.09 12.18 14.81
N GLU A 187 4.76 11.98 13.68
CA GLU A 187 6.22 11.89 13.61
C GLU A 187 6.91 13.18 14.08
N ALA A 188 6.39 14.35 13.68
CA ALA A 188 6.92 15.64 14.11
C ALA A 188 6.83 15.81 15.64
N LEU A 189 5.67 15.48 16.23
CA LEU A 189 5.47 15.49 17.68
C LEU A 189 6.41 14.51 18.39
N GLN A 190 6.54 13.28 17.90
CA GLN A 190 7.46 12.29 18.45
C GLN A 190 8.91 12.76 18.40
N MET A 191 9.32 13.45 17.32
CA MET A 191 10.65 14.03 17.23
C MET A 191 10.85 15.17 18.24
N CYS A 192 9.84 16.00 18.49
CA CYS A 192 9.89 17.01 19.54
C CYS A 192 10.08 16.39 20.93
N VAL A 193 9.33 15.32 21.23
CA VAL A 193 9.43 14.58 22.51
C VAL A 193 10.81 13.94 22.66
N LYS A 194 11.30 13.24 21.62
CA LYS A 194 12.61 12.57 21.61
C LYS A 194 13.77 13.54 21.85
N ASN A 195 13.66 14.77 21.37
CA ASN A 195 14.68 15.82 21.54
C ASN A 195 14.44 16.71 22.76
N SER A 196 13.51 16.33 23.66
CA SER A 196 13.23 17.02 24.92
C SER A 196 12.82 18.49 24.78
N TYR A 197 12.13 18.85 23.69
CA TYR A 197 11.57 20.19 23.51
C TYR A 197 10.27 20.36 24.30
N THR A 198 10.01 21.57 24.80
CA THR A 198 8.84 21.84 25.65
C THR A 198 7.67 22.47 24.91
N SER A 199 7.90 23.07 23.73
CA SER A 199 6.84 23.67 22.94
C SER A 199 7.06 23.57 21.42
N VAL A 200 5.97 23.43 20.66
CA VAL A 200 6.01 23.37 19.18
C VAL A 200 4.86 24.14 18.54
N SER A 201 5.14 24.82 17.44
CA SER A 201 4.14 25.51 16.62
C SER A 201 4.02 24.87 15.23
N PHE A 202 2.80 24.46 14.89
CA PHE A 202 2.42 23.93 13.58
C PHE A 202 1.64 24.97 12.78
N PRO A 203 1.84 25.07 11.46
CA PRO A 203 0.87 25.73 10.59
C PRO A 203 -0.33 24.79 10.36
N ALA A 204 -1.38 25.28 9.70
CA ALA A 204 -2.47 24.41 9.22
C ALA A 204 -2.01 23.57 8.01
N ILE A 205 -1.21 22.53 8.26
CA ILE A 205 -0.53 21.72 7.23
C ILE A 205 -1.54 21.02 6.32
N GLY A 206 -1.42 21.22 5.01
CA GLY A 206 -2.30 20.59 4.01
C GLY A 206 -3.53 21.41 3.60
N THR A 207 -3.85 22.50 4.31
CA THR A 207 -5.01 23.36 4.00
C THR A 207 -4.92 24.11 2.65
N GLY A 208 -3.78 24.04 1.97
CA GLY A 208 -3.67 24.52 0.59
C GLY A 208 -4.45 23.68 -0.43
N ASN A 209 -4.72 22.40 -0.11
CA ASN A 209 -5.39 21.44 -1.00
C ASN A 209 -6.51 20.62 -0.32
N VAL A 210 -6.56 20.58 1.03
CA VAL A 210 -7.51 19.78 1.82
C VAL A 210 -8.43 20.69 2.63
N GLN A 211 -9.68 20.28 2.85
CA GLN A 211 -10.65 21.05 3.65
C GLN A 211 -10.16 21.23 5.10
N ALA A 212 -10.28 22.46 5.61
CA ALA A 212 -9.74 22.85 6.92
C ALA A 212 -10.23 21.97 8.09
N LYS A 213 -11.49 21.52 8.09
CA LYS A 213 -12.02 20.62 9.13
C LYS A 213 -11.34 19.25 9.12
N GLN A 214 -11.11 18.67 7.94
CA GLN A 214 -10.42 17.38 7.83
C GLN A 214 -8.96 17.48 8.29
N VAL A 215 -8.29 18.58 7.95
CA VAL A 215 -6.94 18.86 8.46
C VAL A 215 -6.95 19.01 9.98
N ALA A 216 -7.92 19.75 10.53
CA ALA A 216 -8.04 19.95 11.97
C ALA A 216 -8.25 18.63 12.72
N ASP A 217 -9.12 17.76 12.21
CA ASP A 217 -9.37 16.43 12.78
C ASP A 217 -8.07 15.60 12.78
N SER A 218 -7.40 15.50 11.63
CA SER A 218 -6.14 14.75 11.51
C SER A 218 -5.04 15.25 12.44
N MET A 219 -4.86 16.58 12.54
CA MET A 219 -3.84 17.18 13.40
C MET A 219 -4.14 16.92 14.89
N LEU A 220 -5.39 17.10 15.32
CA LEU A 220 -5.79 16.92 16.72
C LEU A 220 -5.85 15.44 17.13
N ASP A 221 -6.19 14.54 16.21
CA ASP A 221 -6.13 13.09 16.47
C ASP A 221 -4.69 12.60 16.60
N ALA A 222 -3.75 13.14 15.82
CA ALA A 222 -2.33 12.85 15.99
C ALA A 222 -1.81 13.31 17.37
N VAL A 223 -2.26 14.47 17.86
CA VAL A 223 -1.97 14.93 19.23
C VAL A 223 -2.54 13.95 20.26
N ILE A 224 -3.79 13.52 20.09
CA ILE A 224 -4.41 12.53 20.98
C ILE A 224 -3.58 11.24 21.01
N ASP A 225 -3.19 10.71 19.85
CA ASP A 225 -2.46 9.44 19.76
C ASP A 225 -1.10 9.51 20.46
N VAL A 226 -0.34 10.58 20.23
CA VAL A 226 1.00 10.74 20.83
C VAL A 226 0.89 10.84 22.35
N PHE A 227 -0.03 11.66 22.86
CA PHE A 227 -0.07 11.98 24.29
C PHE A 227 -1.00 11.08 25.11
N SER A 228 -1.84 10.27 24.46
CA SER A 228 -2.51 9.14 25.13
C SER A 228 -1.53 8.02 25.47
N GLN A 229 -0.44 7.87 24.70
CA GLN A 229 0.57 6.83 24.88
C GLN A 229 1.82 7.32 25.64
N ASN A 230 2.03 8.64 25.73
CA ASN A 230 3.21 9.27 26.36
C ASN A 230 2.80 10.29 27.43
N THR A 231 2.29 9.82 28.57
CA THR A 231 1.78 10.69 29.66
C THR A 231 2.86 11.45 30.43
N SER A 232 4.14 11.10 30.27
CA SER A 232 5.29 11.77 30.88
C SER A 232 6.20 12.37 29.80
N SER A 233 5.65 13.29 29.01
CA SER A 233 6.37 13.98 27.95
C SER A 233 6.97 15.32 28.41
N SER A 234 8.12 15.68 27.85
CA SER A 234 8.75 17.00 27.94
C SER A 234 7.96 18.09 27.20
N LEU A 235 7.19 17.71 26.18
CA LEU A 235 6.40 18.62 25.35
C LEU A 235 5.11 18.98 26.08
N THR A 236 4.99 20.23 26.55
CA THR A 236 3.87 20.72 27.36
C THR A 236 2.99 21.72 26.63
N LEU A 237 3.43 22.25 25.48
CA LEU A 237 2.66 23.19 24.65
C LEU A 237 2.71 22.80 23.17
N ILE A 238 1.53 22.66 22.57
CA ILE A 238 1.35 22.48 21.13
C ILE A 238 0.47 23.61 20.64
N ARG A 239 0.96 24.38 19.68
CA ARG A 239 0.24 25.50 19.09
C ARG A 239 -0.01 25.25 17.60
N ILE A 240 -1.24 25.41 17.15
CA ILE A 240 -1.62 25.40 15.74
C ILE A 240 -1.90 26.85 15.34
N VAL A 241 -1.10 27.37 14.43
CA VAL A 241 -1.12 28.76 13.98
C VAL A 241 -1.89 28.86 12.68
N ILE A 242 -3.04 29.52 12.75
CA ILE A 242 -3.97 29.71 11.64
C ILE A 242 -3.74 31.09 11.02
N PHE A 243 -3.15 31.13 9.84
CA PHE A 243 -2.90 32.40 9.13
C PHE A 243 -4.18 32.99 8.54
N GLN A 244 -5.07 32.15 8.00
CA GLN A 244 -6.34 32.60 7.43
C GLN A 244 -7.47 32.44 8.45
N GLN A 245 -7.94 33.57 9.02
CA GLN A 245 -9.02 33.61 10.02
C GLN A 245 -10.25 32.73 9.72
N PRO A 246 -10.76 32.61 8.47
CA PRO A 246 -11.92 31.78 8.19
C PRO A 246 -11.77 30.30 8.57
N MET A 247 -10.53 29.77 8.61
CA MET A 247 -10.24 28.39 9.00
C MET A 247 -10.28 28.17 10.51
N LEU A 248 -10.22 29.24 11.32
CA LEU A 248 -10.19 29.16 12.78
C LEU A 248 -11.41 28.40 13.32
N LYS A 249 -12.58 28.63 12.71
CA LYS A 249 -13.85 27.98 13.09
C LYS A 249 -13.78 26.46 12.98
N ASP A 250 -13.07 25.93 11.98
CA ASP A 250 -13.03 24.51 11.68
C ASP A 250 -12.12 23.79 12.69
N PHE A 251 -10.98 24.41 13.02
CA PHE A 251 -10.09 23.94 14.09
C PHE A 251 -10.74 24.07 15.48
N TYR A 252 -11.48 25.15 15.72
CA TYR A 252 -12.23 25.34 16.95
C TYR A 252 -13.33 24.28 17.14
N SER A 253 -14.17 24.05 16.13
CA SER A 253 -15.20 23.00 16.15
C SER A 253 -14.58 21.63 16.47
N SER A 254 -13.45 21.34 15.81
CA SER A 254 -12.72 20.09 16.02
C SER A 254 -12.20 19.92 17.46
N MET A 255 -11.77 21.01 18.12
CA MET A 255 -11.39 20.98 19.53
C MET A 255 -12.60 20.73 20.45
N GLN A 256 -13.73 21.38 20.17
CA GLN A 256 -14.95 21.27 20.99
C GLN A 256 -15.53 19.85 20.96
N GLU A 257 -15.50 19.20 19.79
CA GLU A 257 -15.94 17.81 19.61
C GLU A 257 -15.17 16.82 20.51
N ARG A 258 -14.02 17.21 21.06
CA ARG A 258 -13.10 16.36 21.84
C ARG A 258 -13.12 16.63 23.36
N GLU A 259 -13.95 17.55 23.85
CA GLU A 259 -14.09 17.90 25.29
C GLU A 259 -14.63 16.75 26.18
N ALA A 260 -14.09 16.65 27.40
CA ALA A 260 -14.55 15.79 28.49
C ALA A 260 -15.65 16.49 29.30
N THR A 261 -16.70 15.76 29.69
CA THR A 261 -17.88 16.34 30.40
C THR A 261 -17.77 16.23 31.92
N ASP A 262 -17.97 17.34 32.65
CA ASP A 262 -18.06 17.43 34.14
C ASP A 262 -19.45 17.06 34.72
N PRO A 263 -19.56 16.58 35.98
CA PRO A 263 -20.81 16.47 36.76
C PRO A 263 -20.95 17.62 37.78
N LYS A 264 -22.06 18.33 38.06
CA LYS A 264 -23.47 18.43 37.62
C LYS A 264 -24.00 19.77 38.18
N GLU A 265 -24.80 20.52 37.43
CA GLU A 265 -26.00 21.21 37.92
C GLU A 265 -26.95 21.48 36.73
N LYS A 266 -28.21 21.02 36.85
CA LYS A 266 -29.34 21.19 35.92
C LYS A 266 -29.00 21.21 34.40
N GLY A 267 -29.09 20.04 33.78
CA GLY A 267 -29.08 19.88 32.31
C GLY A 267 -28.51 18.51 31.91
N GLY A 268 -29.33 17.46 31.95
CA GLY A 268 -28.85 16.08 32.05
C GLY A 268 -28.46 15.42 30.71
N PHE A 269 -27.17 15.50 30.36
CA PHE A 269 -26.50 14.64 29.38
C PHE A 269 -26.12 13.25 29.99
N TRP A 270 -26.42 12.16 29.26
CA TRP A 270 -25.69 10.88 29.04
C TRP A 270 -24.93 10.11 30.15
N SER A 271 -25.02 8.76 30.10
CA SER A 271 -23.92 7.73 30.09
C SER A 271 -24.52 6.31 30.29
N ASN A 272 -24.13 5.22 29.59
CA ASN A 272 -22.99 4.29 29.78
C ASN A 272 -22.95 3.30 28.58
N VAL A 273 -21.81 2.72 28.14
CA VAL A 273 -21.09 1.56 28.72
C VAL A 273 -19.58 1.64 28.45
N THR A 274 -18.79 1.30 29.48
CA THR A 274 -17.34 1.05 29.48
C THR A 274 -16.98 -0.45 29.48
N HIS A 275 -15.81 -0.75 28.88
CA HIS A 275 -14.70 -1.69 29.22
C HIS A 275 -14.96 -3.13 29.75
N ARG A 276 -14.19 -4.18 29.40
CA ARG A 276 -12.72 -4.34 29.57
C ARG A 276 -12.05 -5.47 28.76
N LEU A 277 -10.74 -5.26 28.54
CA LEU A 277 -9.67 -6.13 28.01
C LEU A 277 -9.38 -7.40 28.84
N LYS A 278 -8.76 -8.38 28.17
CA LYS A 278 -7.55 -9.08 28.68
C LYS A 278 -6.49 -9.16 27.58
N SER A 279 -5.28 -8.70 27.90
CA SER A 279 -4.03 -8.92 27.16
C SER A 279 -3.47 -10.32 27.43
N LEU A 280 -2.73 -10.90 26.48
CA LEU A 280 -1.41 -11.55 26.67
C LEU A 280 -0.93 -12.17 25.34
N PHE A 281 0.30 -11.78 24.93
CA PHE A 281 1.12 -12.31 23.82
C PHE A 281 0.62 -12.14 22.38
N GLY A 282 1.46 -11.53 21.53
CA GLY A 282 1.29 -11.55 20.06
C GLY A 282 1.95 -10.34 19.40
N SER A 283 3.06 -10.57 18.71
CA SER A 283 3.84 -9.58 17.97
C SER A 283 3.01 -8.88 16.89
N GLU A 284 2.93 -7.55 16.93
CA GLU A 284 2.26 -6.75 15.89
C GLU A 284 3.24 -6.43 14.75
N SER A 285 3.03 -7.11 13.62
CA SER A 285 3.46 -6.70 12.30
C SER A 285 2.58 -5.56 11.80
N PHE A 286 3.23 -4.48 11.34
CA PHE A 286 2.61 -3.38 10.60
C PHE A 286 2.29 -3.87 9.19
N ASP A 287 1.05 -3.67 8.73
CA ASP A 287 0.70 -3.90 7.33
C ASP A 287 -0.06 -2.71 6.73
N TYR A 288 0.48 -2.25 5.61
CA TYR A 288 -0.01 -1.16 4.78
C TYR A 288 -1.22 -1.64 3.96
N LYS A 289 -2.32 -0.89 3.95
CA LYS A 289 -3.42 -1.11 3.02
C LYS A 289 -3.19 -0.28 1.75
N GLU A 290 -2.86 -0.93 0.64
CA GLU A 290 -3.07 -0.41 -0.71
C GLU A 290 -4.55 -0.64 -1.07
N GLU A 291 -5.32 0.45 -1.21
CA GLU A 291 -6.61 0.45 -1.86
C GLU A 291 -6.39 0.66 -3.37
N ASP A 292 -6.82 -0.30 -4.17
CA ASP A 292 -6.89 -0.23 -5.63
C ASP A 292 -7.94 0.81 -6.07
N GLU A 293 -7.59 2.10 -6.01
CA GLU A 293 -8.25 3.14 -6.79
C GLU A 293 -7.60 3.20 -8.18
N VAL A 294 -8.36 2.87 -9.22
CA VAL A 294 -7.97 3.10 -10.61
C VAL A 294 -7.82 4.61 -10.80
N PHE A 295 -6.59 5.11 -10.65
CA PHE A 295 -6.24 6.50 -10.91
C PHE A 295 -6.37 6.77 -12.41
N ASP A 296 -7.44 7.46 -12.80
CA ASP A 296 -7.58 8.00 -14.15
C ASP A 296 -6.68 9.23 -14.27
N ILE A 297 -5.79 9.23 -15.27
CA ILE A 297 -4.95 10.41 -15.54
C ILE A 297 -5.87 11.46 -16.15
N GLU A 298 -6.32 12.39 -15.29
CA GLU A 298 -7.22 13.46 -15.69
C GLU A 298 -6.57 14.30 -16.80
N THR A 299 -7.15 14.24 -17.99
CA THR A 299 -6.65 14.97 -19.15
C THR A 299 -7.11 16.42 -19.00
N LYS A 300 -6.23 17.32 -18.55
CA LYS A 300 -6.58 18.73 -18.41
C LYS A 300 -6.65 19.42 -19.77
N GLU A 301 -7.82 19.96 -20.11
CA GLU A 301 -7.97 20.84 -21.28
C GLU A 301 -7.15 22.12 -21.08
N VAL A 302 -6.31 22.45 -22.06
CA VAL A 302 -5.50 23.66 -22.05
C VAL A 302 -6.36 24.82 -22.54
N GLU A 303 -6.32 25.96 -21.86
CA GLU A 303 -7.00 27.18 -22.32
C GLU A 303 -6.52 27.58 -23.72
N PRO A 304 -7.44 27.84 -24.68
CA PRO A 304 -7.06 28.12 -26.05
C PRO A 304 -6.33 29.46 -26.17
N ALA A 305 -5.18 29.46 -26.84
CA ALA A 305 -4.51 30.68 -27.24
C ALA A 305 -5.28 31.38 -28.37
N VAL A 306 -5.78 32.58 -28.11
CA VAL A 306 -6.56 33.37 -29.09
C VAL A 306 -5.63 34.34 -29.81
N PHE A 307 -5.48 34.15 -31.12
CA PHE A 307 -4.70 35.06 -31.97
C PHE A 307 -5.63 36.00 -32.74
N HIS A 308 -5.41 37.31 -32.62
CA HIS A 308 -5.99 38.29 -33.54
C HIS A 308 -5.03 38.52 -34.71
N ILE A 309 -5.45 38.14 -35.91
CA ILE A 309 -4.64 38.26 -37.12
C ILE A 309 -5.17 39.44 -37.94
N CYS A 310 -4.33 40.46 -38.13
CA CYS A 310 -4.65 41.64 -38.93
C CYS A 310 -3.81 41.66 -40.21
N GLY A 311 -4.42 42.03 -41.33
CA GLY A 311 -3.73 42.10 -42.62
C GLY A 311 -4.39 43.10 -43.57
N SER A 312 -3.65 43.50 -44.62
CA SER A 312 -4.13 44.46 -45.63
C SER A 312 -5.29 43.95 -46.51
N SER A 313 -5.68 42.67 -46.39
CA SER A 313 -6.83 42.06 -47.06
C SER A 313 -7.23 40.76 -46.37
N GLN A 314 -8.49 40.34 -46.50
CA GLN A 314 -8.98 39.06 -45.95
C GLN A 314 -8.19 37.86 -46.49
N ALA A 315 -7.86 37.84 -47.78
CA ALA A 315 -7.09 36.75 -48.39
C ALA A 315 -5.70 36.56 -47.74
N LYS A 316 -5.05 37.65 -47.31
CA LYS A 316 -3.77 37.59 -46.58
C LYS A 316 -3.96 37.10 -45.15
N VAL A 317 -5.07 37.45 -44.49
CA VAL A 317 -5.43 36.94 -43.16
C VAL A 317 -5.67 35.42 -43.21
N ASP A 318 -6.42 34.96 -44.21
CA ASP A 318 -6.73 33.53 -44.38
C ASP A 318 -5.48 32.72 -44.71
N ALA A 319 -4.60 33.24 -45.58
CA ALA A 319 -3.32 32.61 -45.90
C ALA A 319 -2.40 32.53 -44.67
N ALA A 320 -2.35 33.56 -43.83
CA ALA A 320 -1.60 33.56 -42.58
C ALA A 320 -2.17 32.54 -41.58
N LYS A 321 -3.51 32.50 -41.42
CA LYS A 321 -4.20 31.52 -40.57
C LYS A 321 -3.90 30.08 -41.00
N LYS A 322 -3.98 29.79 -42.31
CA LYS A 322 -3.64 28.47 -42.86
C LYS A 322 -2.19 28.09 -42.55
N LYS A 323 -1.25 29.01 -42.78
CA LYS A 323 0.18 28.76 -42.53
C LYS A 323 0.49 28.48 -41.06
N ILE A 324 -0.17 29.17 -40.13
CA ILE A 324 -0.04 28.92 -38.69
C ILE A 324 -0.55 27.51 -38.34
N ASN A 325 -1.73 27.14 -38.86
CA ASN A 325 -2.28 25.80 -38.64
C ASN A 325 -1.37 24.70 -39.22
N ASP A 326 -0.86 24.87 -40.44
CA ASP A 326 0.03 23.91 -41.08
C ASP A 326 1.33 23.74 -40.28
N LEU A 327 1.88 24.81 -39.70
CA LEU A 327 3.05 24.75 -38.82
C LEU A 327 2.74 24.01 -37.51
N MET A 328 1.60 24.30 -36.88
CA MET A 328 1.18 23.62 -35.64
C MET A 328 0.97 22.12 -35.85
N SER A 329 0.28 21.73 -36.94
CA SER A 329 0.03 20.33 -37.26
C SER A 329 1.31 19.57 -37.61
N ASN A 330 2.29 20.23 -38.23
CA ASN A 330 3.59 19.61 -38.54
C ASN A 330 4.49 19.40 -37.30
N GLU A 331 4.32 20.19 -36.25
CA GLU A 331 5.10 20.05 -35.00
C GLU A 331 4.45 19.12 -33.96
N GLN A 332 3.18 18.76 -34.16
CA GLN A 332 2.44 17.87 -33.28
C GLN A 332 2.88 16.40 -33.49
N CYS A 333 3.12 15.71 -32.38
CA CYS A 333 3.64 14.35 -32.34
C CYS A 333 2.79 13.49 -31.39
N ARG A 334 2.69 12.21 -31.73
CA ARG A 334 2.03 11.18 -30.92
C ARG A 334 2.98 10.00 -30.75
N GLU A 335 3.19 9.57 -29.51
CA GLU A 335 4.01 8.41 -29.16
C GLU A 335 3.20 7.46 -28.26
N GLU A 336 3.47 6.16 -28.35
CA GLU A 336 2.83 5.15 -27.51
C GLU A 336 3.88 4.29 -26.80
N ILE A 337 3.80 4.24 -25.47
CA ILE A 337 4.65 3.38 -24.62
C ILE A 337 3.79 2.20 -24.19
N ILE A 338 4.11 1.00 -24.66
CA ILE A 338 3.40 -0.23 -24.29
C ILE A 338 4.23 -0.97 -23.24
N ASP A 339 3.77 -0.97 -21.99
CA ASP A 339 4.44 -1.62 -20.87
C ASP A 339 3.45 -2.02 -19.77
N ASN A 340 3.44 -3.29 -19.38
CA ASN A 340 2.54 -3.77 -18.32
C ASN A 340 2.97 -3.31 -16.92
N ASP A 341 4.23 -2.88 -16.74
CA ASP A 341 4.68 -2.29 -15.48
C ASP A 341 4.01 -0.94 -15.18
N ILE A 342 3.29 -0.35 -16.15
CA ILE A 342 2.41 0.80 -15.94
C ILE A 342 1.36 0.51 -14.86
N LEU A 343 0.95 -0.76 -14.70
CA LEU A 343 0.01 -1.18 -13.67
C LEU A 343 0.62 -1.16 -12.26
N ASN A 344 1.94 -1.19 -12.16
CA ASN A 344 2.68 -1.22 -10.88
C ASN A 344 3.13 0.19 -10.46
N LEU A 345 2.67 1.24 -11.13
CA LEU A 345 2.98 2.62 -10.78
C LEU A 345 2.27 2.99 -9.47
N SER A 346 3.02 3.56 -8.53
CA SER A 346 2.44 4.08 -7.30
C SER A 346 1.64 5.36 -7.56
N SER A 347 0.83 5.79 -6.60
CA SER A 347 0.15 7.10 -6.66
C SER A 347 1.14 8.26 -6.83
N ALA A 348 2.34 8.16 -6.26
CA ALA A 348 3.41 9.15 -6.44
C ALA A 348 4.01 9.12 -7.86
N ASP A 349 4.03 7.96 -8.52
CA ASP A 349 4.43 7.86 -9.93
C ASP A 349 3.32 8.39 -10.85
N CYS A 350 2.04 8.10 -10.58
CA CYS A 350 0.91 8.70 -11.30
C CYS A 350 0.92 10.23 -11.18
N GLN A 351 1.20 10.78 -9.99
CA GLN A 351 1.34 12.23 -9.81
C GLN A 351 2.54 12.78 -10.61
N ARG A 352 3.68 12.07 -10.65
CA ARG A 352 4.80 12.47 -11.50
C ARG A 352 4.43 12.49 -12.99
N ILE A 353 3.55 11.60 -13.44
CA ILE A 353 3.03 11.66 -14.82
C ILE A 353 2.17 12.91 -15.03
N VAL A 354 1.31 13.27 -14.07
CA VAL A 354 0.56 14.53 -14.11
C VAL A 354 1.50 15.74 -14.16
N ASP A 355 2.59 15.73 -13.39
CA ASP A 355 3.58 16.80 -13.38
C ASP A 355 4.33 16.88 -14.73
N ILE A 356 4.61 15.75 -15.38
CA ILE A 356 5.17 15.69 -16.73
C ILE A 356 4.21 16.34 -17.74
N GLN A 357 2.90 16.03 -17.68
CA GLN A 357 1.91 16.67 -18.55
C GLN A 357 1.95 18.19 -18.44
N MET A 358 1.99 18.71 -17.20
CA MET A 358 2.00 20.16 -16.95
C MET A 358 3.31 20.81 -17.39
N LYS A 359 4.44 20.21 -17.01
CA LYS A 359 5.78 20.76 -17.25
C LYS A 359 6.14 20.78 -18.73
N MET A 360 5.69 19.79 -19.48
CA MET A 360 6.04 19.61 -20.89
C MET A 360 4.88 19.96 -21.83
N SER A 361 3.74 20.42 -21.30
CA SER A 361 2.54 20.75 -22.08
C SER A 361 2.13 19.63 -23.05
N VAL A 362 2.17 18.39 -22.56
CA VAL A 362 1.76 17.18 -23.29
C VAL A 362 0.51 16.58 -22.67
N SER A 363 -0.32 15.94 -23.49
CA SER A 363 -1.42 15.08 -23.05
C SER A 363 -0.91 13.65 -22.92
N ILE A 364 -1.15 13.00 -21.78
CA ILE A 364 -0.78 11.62 -21.52
C ILE A 364 -2.05 10.86 -21.13
N LYS A 365 -2.43 9.87 -21.94
CA LYS A 365 -3.61 9.04 -21.69
C LYS A 365 -3.18 7.61 -21.41
N LYS A 366 -3.65 7.05 -20.31
CA LYS A 366 -3.52 5.62 -20.03
C LYS A 366 -4.56 4.87 -20.86
N GLN A 367 -4.15 3.81 -21.56
CA GLN A 367 -5.05 2.91 -22.25
C GLN A 367 -4.73 1.48 -21.88
N SER A 368 -5.76 0.63 -21.76
CA SER A 368 -5.58 -0.81 -21.65
C SER A 368 -6.33 -1.47 -22.81
N THR A 369 -5.57 -2.08 -23.72
CA THR A 369 -6.12 -2.73 -24.92
C THR A 369 -5.60 -4.16 -24.97
N ASN A 370 -6.49 -5.16 -25.10
CA ASN A 370 -6.12 -6.58 -25.21
C ASN A 370 -5.20 -7.11 -24.09
N GLY A 371 -5.32 -6.59 -22.86
CA GLY A 371 -4.48 -6.99 -21.72
C GLY A 371 -3.07 -6.41 -21.72
N GLN A 372 -2.75 -5.51 -22.65
CA GLN A 372 -1.57 -4.66 -22.60
C GLN A 372 -1.96 -3.26 -22.14
N THR A 373 -1.16 -2.69 -21.24
CA THR A 373 -1.33 -1.30 -20.81
C THR A 373 -0.34 -0.42 -21.57
N SER A 374 -0.82 0.73 -22.05
CA SER A 374 -0.01 1.72 -22.72
C SER A 374 -0.27 3.14 -22.24
N PHE A 375 0.72 4.02 -22.43
CA PHE A 375 0.55 5.46 -22.37
C PHE A 375 0.61 6.04 -23.78
N ILE A 376 -0.39 6.82 -24.14
CA ILE A 376 -0.43 7.63 -25.36
C ILE A 376 -0.01 9.04 -24.98
N ILE A 377 1.06 9.55 -25.58
CA ILE A 377 1.62 10.88 -25.33
C ILE A 377 1.41 11.74 -26.58
N GLU A 378 0.72 12.86 -26.46
CA GLU A 378 0.38 13.78 -27.55
C GLU A 378 0.84 15.21 -27.21
N GLY A 379 1.54 15.89 -28.12
CA GLY A 379 2.03 17.24 -27.88
C GLY A 379 3.08 17.67 -28.91
N LEU A 380 3.92 18.67 -28.58
CA LEU A 380 5.03 19.06 -29.45
C LEU A 380 6.12 17.97 -29.46
N SER A 381 6.66 17.65 -30.63
CA SER A 381 7.63 16.55 -30.82
C SER A 381 8.78 16.49 -29.80
N LYS A 382 9.41 17.64 -29.49
CA LYS A 382 10.51 17.72 -28.51
C LYS A 382 10.07 17.38 -27.09
N ASP A 383 8.86 17.79 -26.72
CA ASP A 383 8.29 17.60 -25.39
C ASP A 383 7.74 16.18 -25.23
N VAL A 384 7.12 15.63 -26.28
CA VAL A 384 6.71 14.21 -26.34
C VAL A 384 7.92 13.30 -26.12
N LEU A 385 9.03 13.52 -26.82
CA LEU A 385 10.26 12.73 -26.66
C LEU A 385 10.85 12.83 -25.25
N ARG A 386 10.77 14.01 -24.61
CA ARG A 386 11.26 14.20 -23.25
C ARG A 386 10.36 13.51 -22.24
N ALA A 387 9.04 13.65 -22.39
CA ALA A 387 8.03 13.00 -21.55
C ALA A 387 8.16 11.48 -21.64
N SER A 388 8.29 10.94 -22.87
CA SER A 388 8.49 9.51 -23.12
C SER A 388 9.71 8.97 -22.36
N ARG A 389 10.85 9.65 -22.44
CA ARG A 389 12.08 9.26 -21.71
C ARG A 389 11.94 9.32 -20.20
N GLU A 390 11.23 10.30 -19.65
CA GLU A 390 10.99 10.38 -18.21
C GLU A 390 10.11 9.21 -17.74
N ILE A 391 9.03 8.90 -18.48
CA ILE A 391 8.16 7.74 -18.20
C ILE A 391 8.94 6.43 -18.28
N ASP A 392 9.75 6.24 -19.32
CA ASP A 392 10.59 5.04 -19.48
C ASP A 392 11.55 4.83 -18.29
N ASN A 393 12.11 5.93 -17.75
CA ASN A 393 12.98 5.86 -16.59
C ASN A 393 12.22 5.52 -15.30
N MET A 394 10.98 6.00 -15.18
CA MET A 394 10.08 5.64 -14.08
C MET A 394 9.75 4.15 -14.12
N LEU A 395 9.35 3.62 -15.29
CA LEU A 395 9.05 2.20 -15.46
C LEU A 395 10.25 1.31 -15.16
N LYS A 396 11.46 1.71 -15.59
CA LYS A 396 12.71 1.01 -15.22
C LYS A 396 12.96 0.98 -13.71
N LYS A 397 12.58 2.04 -12.97
CA LYS A 397 12.72 2.09 -11.51
C LYS A 397 11.76 1.09 -10.86
N VAL A 398 10.48 1.12 -11.24
CA VAL A 398 9.46 0.19 -10.75
C VAL A 398 9.88 -1.27 -10.98
N ARG A 399 10.42 -1.58 -12.17
CA ARG A 399 10.95 -2.91 -12.48
C ARG A 399 12.05 -3.37 -11.51
N ARG A 400 12.97 -2.48 -11.14
CA ARG A 400 14.06 -2.79 -10.18
C ARG A 400 13.54 -3.00 -8.77
N GLU A 401 12.55 -2.21 -8.35
CA GLU A 401 11.94 -2.32 -7.01
C GLU A 401 11.15 -3.63 -6.87
N GLN A 402 10.37 -4.01 -7.88
CA GLN A 402 9.68 -5.29 -7.92
C GLN A 402 10.66 -6.47 -7.87
N GLU A 403 11.75 -6.42 -8.64
CA GLU A 403 12.79 -7.45 -8.62
C GLU A 403 13.49 -7.54 -7.26
N LEU A 404 13.74 -6.40 -6.61
CA LEU A 404 14.33 -6.38 -5.26
C LEU A 404 13.37 -7.00 -4.25
N LYS A 405 12.10 -6.62 -4.26
CA LYS A 405 11.08 -7.17 -3.34
C LYS A 405 11.02 -8.70 -3.42
N LYS A 406 11.05 -9.26 -4.63
CA LYS A 406 11.10 -10.72 -4.84
C LYS A 406 12.34 -11.36 -4.23
N LYS A 407 13.50 -10.72 -4.33
CA LYS A 407 14.75 -11.21 -3.74
C LYS A 407 14.72 -11.16 -2.21
N LEU A 408 14.17 -10.08 -1.63
CA LEU A 408 14.00 -9.95 -0.19
C LEU A 408 13.10 -11.07 0.36
N GLU A 409 11.96 -11.30 -0.30
CA GLU A 409 11.04 -12.38 0.06
C GLU A 409 11.71 -13.75 -0.02
N LEU A 410 12.44 -14.04 -1.10
CA LEU A 410 13.14 -15.31 -1.25
C LEU A 410 14.19 -15.52 -0.15
N VAL A 411 15.03 -14.50 0.12
CA VAL A 411 16.08 -14.61 1.13
C VAL A 411 15.49 -14.80 2.53
N ALA A 412 14.41 -14.10 2.88
CA ALA A 412 13.73 -14.27 4.16
C ALA A 412 13.18 -15.68 4.39
N THR A 413 12.90 -16.43 3.32
CA THR A 413 12.53 -17.86 3.42
C THR A 413 13.73 -18.75 3.71
N VAL A 414 14.91 -18.48 3.15
CA VAL A 414 16.04 -19.42 3.24
C VAL A 414 16.96 -19.19 4.43
N ALA A 415 17.07 -17.95 4.89
CA ALA A 415 17.99 -17.60 5.96
C ALA A 415 17.41 -16.47 6.80
N GLU A 416 17.70 -16.54 8.09
CA GLU A 416 17.39 -15.47 9.02
C GLU A 416 18.63 -15.13 9.84
N TRP A 417 19.16 -13.97 9.57
CA TRP A 417 20.22 -13.36 10.34
C TRP A 417 19.62 -12.69 11.57
N GLN A 418 20.29 -12.89 12.69
CA GLN A 418 19.89 -12.33 13.97
C GLN A 418 21.09 -11.74 14.70
N TYR A 419 20.83 -10.74 15.53
CA TYR A 419 21.82 -10.11 16.39
C TYR A 419 21.41 -10.17 17.86
N GLN A 420 22.40 -10.14 18.75
CA GLN A 420 22.19 -10.15 20.19
C GLN A 420 23.05 -9.07 20.87
N GLN A 421 22.42 -8.26 21.71
CA GLN A 421 23.11 -7.30 22.60
C GLN A 421 23.22 -7.91 24.00
N HIS A 422 24.43 -7.99 24.55
CA HIS A 422 24.78 -8.35 25.94
C HIS A 422 23.66 -8.97 26.81
N GLY A 423 23.38 -10.26 26.61
CA GLY A 423 22.47 -11.03 27.47
C GLY A 423 20.96 -10.91 27.16
N LEU A 424 20.55 -10.08 26.18
CA LEU A 424 19.17 -10.01 25.70
C LEU A 424 18.86 -11.16 24.72
N SER A 425 17.59 -11.36 24.37
CA SER A 425 17.20 -12.33 23.34
C SER A 425 17.74 -11.91 21.96
N TYR A 426 17.97 -12.89 21.09
CA TYR A 426 18.28 -12.62 19.68
C TYR A 426 17.10 -11.90 19.00
N GLN A 427 17.43 -10.90 18.19
CA GLN A 427 16.49 -10.14 17.37
C GLN A 427 16.84 -10.30 15.90
N SER A 428 15.83 -10.42 15.06
CA SER A 428 15.99 -10.57 13.62
C SER A 428 16.35 -9.23 12.97
N PHE A 429 17.20 -9.26 11.95
CA PHE A 429 17.41 -8.11 11.10
C PHE A 429 16.14 -7.81 10.26
N ASP A 430 15.99 -6.56 9.83
CA ASP A 430 15.00 -6.22 8.81
C ASP A 430 15.31 -6.95 7.48
N GLN A 431 14.31 -7.04 6.61
CA GLN A 431 14.40 -7.83 5.38
C GLN A 431 15.56 -7.39 4.47
N MET A 432 15.84 -6.09 4.39
CA MET A 432 16.91 -5.57 3.54
C MET A 432 18.28 -5.93 4.10
N THR A 433 18.51 -5.70 5.38
CA THR A 433 19.77 -6.06 6.03
C THR A 433 19.99 -7.58 6.02
N ASN A 434 18.92 -8.38 6.19
CA ASN A 434 18.97 -9.83 6.06
C ASN A 434 19.41 -10.27 4.64
N TYR A 435 18.85 -9.63 3.61
CA TYR A 435 19.26 -9.85 2.21
C TYR A 435 20.72 -9.49 1.95
N GLU A 436 21.18 -8.34 2.46
CA GLU A 436 22.56 -7.89 2.28
C GLU A 436 23.56 -8.81 2.97
N LEU A 437 23.25 -9.30 4.18
CA LEU A 437 24.07 -10.27 4.91
C LEU A 437 24.16 -11.61 4.17
N GLU A 438 23.04 -12.13 3.68
CA GLU A 438 23.02 -13.39 2.93
C GLU A 438 23.80 -13.26 1.61
N HIS A 439 23.59 -12.16 0.89
CA HIS A 439 24.29 -11.92 -0.37
C HIS A 439 25.79 -11.63 -0.17
N ALA A 440 26.17 -11.01 0.95
CA ALA A 440 27.57 -10.86 1.35
C ALA A 440 28.21 -12.23 1.66
N LEU A 441 27.47 -13.15 2.29
CA LEU A 441 27.90 -14.52 2.53
C LEU A 441 28.11 -15.28 1.21
N GLU A 442 27.13 -15.24 0.30
CA GLU A 442 27.21 -15.89 -1.03
C GLU A 442 28.43 -15.43 -1.84
N ARG A 443 28.75 -14.13 -1.77
CA ARG A 443 29.89 -13.53 -2.48
C ARG A 443 31.23 -13.66 -1.76
N ALA A 444 31.27 -14.33 -0.62
CA ALA A 444 32.44 -14.41 0.25
C ALA A 444 33.03 -13.02 0.61
N THR A 445 32.14 -12.03 0.80
CA THR A 445 32.54 -10.68 1.21
C THR A 445 32.99 -10.72 2.67
N PRO A 446 34.20 -10.23 3.03
CA PRO A 446 34.76 -10.42 4.36
C PRO A 446 34.07 -9.59 5.45
N THR A 447 33.57 -8.41 5.11
CA THR A 447 32.89 -7.51 6.04
C THR A 447 31.70 -6.81 5.40
N LEU A 448 30.67 -6.54 6.20
CA LEU A 448 29.50 -5.76 5.80
C LEU A 448 29.18 -4.72 6.86
N LYS A 449 28.88 -3.49 6.44
CA LYS A 449 28.38 -2.45 7.35
C LYS A 449 26.87 -2.57 7.46
N VAL A 450 26.35 -2.61 8.67
CA VAL A 450 24.92 -2.66 8.97
C VAL A 450 24.58 -1.61 10.03
N THR A 451 23.39 -1.03 9.95
CA THR A 451 22.94 -0.03 10.92
C THR A 451 21.90 -0.65 11.85
N ILE A 452 22.17 -0.68 13.15
CA ILE A 452 21.29 -1.27 14.17
C ILE A 452 20.94 -0.17 15.18
N HIS A 453 19.65 0.14 15.33
CA HIS A 453 19.15 1.23 16.20
C HIS A 453 19.85 2.58 15.97
N GLY A 454 20.21 2.89 14.71
CA GLY A 454 20.86 4.14 14.33
C GLY A 454 22.37 4.21 14.61
N SER A 455 23.00 3.09 14.99
CA SER A 455 24.46 2.98 15.13
C SER A 455 25.02 2.04 14.08
N ASP A 456 26.15 2.40 13.48
CA ASP A 456 26.80 1.59 12.45
C ASP A 456 27.71 0.53 13.07
N TYR A 457 27.49 -0.72 12.67
CA TYR A 457 28.31 -1.86 13.03
C TYR A 457 28.95 -2.46 11.79
N THR A 458 30.17 -2.96 11.93
CA THR A 458 30.83 -3.76 10.90
C THR A 458 30.75 -5.23 11.28
N VAL A 459 29.97 -5.99 10.54
CA VAL A 459 29.83 -7.45 10.67
C VAL A 459 31.04 -8.12 10.04
N GLN A 460 31.66 -9.03 10.77
CA GLN A 460 32.71 -9.91 10.24
C GLN A 460 32.06 -11.19 9.70
N MET A 461 32.15 -11.44 8.41
CA MET A 461 31.52 -12.61 7.78
C MET A 461 32.44 -13.85 7.91
N PRO A 462 31.90 -15.09 7.93
CA PRO A 462 30.49 -15.47 7.80
C PRO A 462 29.73 -15.60 9.13
N LYS A 463 30.41 -15.51 10.28
CA LYS A 463 29.83 -15.81 11.62
C LYS A 463 30.14 -14.76 12.69
N GLY A 464 31.06 -13.86 12.42
CA GLY A 464 31.71 -13.03 13.42
C GLY A 464 30.81 -11.94 13.99
N PRO A 465 31.22 -11.34 15.12
CA PRO A 465 30.44 -10.32 15.78
C PRO A 465 30.41 -9.03 14.95
N ALA A 466 29.33 -8.27 15.08
CA ALA A 466 29.27 -6.91 14.55
C ALA A 466 29.92 -5.95 15.56
N THR A 467 30.85 -5.10 15.11
CA THR A 467 31.56 -4.17 16.00
C THR A 467 31.33 -2.73 15.57
N ASP A 468 30.96 -1.85 16.50
CA ASP A 468 30.83 -0.41 16.23
C ASP A 468 32.18 0.33 16.34
N SER A 469 32.17 1.64 16.07
CA SER A 469 33.35 2.51 16.19
C SER A 469 33.85 2.70 17.64
N LYS A 470 33.06 2.32 18.64
CA LYS A 470 33.39 2.41 20.08
C LYS A 470 33.89 1.09 20.65
N GLY A 471 33.96 0.03 19.84
CA GLY A 471 34.39 -1.31 20.24
C GLY A 471 33.29 -2.18 20.85
N THR A 472 32.03 -1.73 20.85
CA THR A 472 30.86 -2.53 21.27
C THR A 472 30.66 -3.69 20.30
N LYS A 473 30.60 -4.91 20.82
CA LYS A 473 30.39 -6.12 20.03
C LYS A 473 28.97 -6.64 20.17
N LEU A 474 28.35 -6.97 19.05
CA LEU A 474 27.09 -7.68 18.95
C LEU A 474 27.35 -9.08 18.41
N GLN A 475 26.74 -10.10 19.02
CA GLN A 475 26.81 -11.44 18.47
C GLN A 475 25.86 -11.53 17.29
N ILE A 476 26.35 -12.04 16.16
CA ILE A 476 25.55 -12.29 14.97
C ILE A 476 25.44 -13.79 14.78
N ARG A 477 24.26 -14.27 14.41
CA ARG A 477 24.07 -15.65 13.97
C ARG A 477 23.23 -15.68 12.70
N ARG A 478 23.57 -16.62 11.82
CA ARG A 478 22.70 -17.03 10.72
C ARG A 478 21.92 -18.26 11.18
N ILE A 479 20.60 -18.17 11.15
CA ILE A 479 19.72 -19.33 11.23
C ILE A 479 19.51 -19.78 9.79
N ASP A 480 20.05 -20.95 9.49
CA ASP A 480 19.71 -21.65 8.26
C ASP A 480 18.30 -22.22 8.42
N LYS A 481 17.32 -21.65 7.71
CA LYS A 481 15.96 -22.20 7.65
C LYS A 481 15.88 -23.41 6.72
N LEU A 482 17.01 -23.77 6.09
CA LEU A 482 17.17 -24.81 5.09
C LEU A 482 18.10 -25.96 5.54
N LYS A 483 18.20 -26.35 6.81
CA LYS A 483 19.09 -27.48 7.19
C LYS A 483 18.84 -28.71 6.30
N ASP A 484 19.91 -29.47 6.00
CA ASP A 484 19.95 -30.56 5.00
C ASP A 484 18.92 -31.69 5.19
N GLU A 485 18.19 -31.72 6.32
CA GLU A 485 17.14 -32.70 6.59
C GLU A 485 15.80 -32.41 5.86
N ASP A 486 15.69 -31.30 5.12
CA ASP A 486 14.41 -30.80 4.56
C ASP A 486 14.18 -31.06 3.05
N VAL A 487 15.08 -31.75 2.35
CA VAL A 487 14.82 -32.22 0.97
C VAL A 487 14.24 -33.63 0.97
N PRO A 488 13.35 -33.99 0.02
CA PRO A 488 12.71 -35.29 0.07
C PRO A 488 13.69 -36.45 -0.08
N GLU A 489 13.57 -37.47 0.76
CA GLU A 489 14.44 -38.66 0.75
C GLU A 489 14.46 -39.40 -0.59
N PHE A 490 13.40 -39.29 -1.38
CA PHE A 490 13.27 -39.92 -2.70
C PHE A 490 14.02 -39.18 -3.83
N TRP A 491 14.65 -38.04 -3.53
CA TRP A 491 15.47 -37.32 -4.52
C TRP A 491 16.79 -38.05 -4.77
N ASP A 492 17.21 -38.04 -6.04
CA ASP A 492 18.53 -38.51 -6.45
C ASP A 492 19.60 -37.53 -5.97
N ALA A 493 20.83 -38.04 -5.82
CA ALA A 493 21.97 -37.23 -5.41
C ALA A 493 22.18 -36.04 -6.36
N MET A 494 22.15 -34.83 -5.81
CA MET A 494 22.39 -33.60 -6.56
C MET A 494 23.87 -33.50 -7.01
N PRO A 495 24.17 -33.21 -8.29
CA PRO A 495 25.54 -32.97 -8.73
C PRO A 495 26.15 -31.74 -8.04
N ALA A 496 27.44 -31.81 -7.71
CA ALA A 496 28.16 -30.72 -7.05
C ALA A 496 28.08 -29.40 -7.86
N GLY A 497 27.82 -28.29 -7.17
CA GLY A 497 27.75 -26.96 -7.77
C GLY A 497 26.51 -26.67 -8.62
N LYS A 498 25.52 -27.59 -8.65
CA LYS A 498 24.24 -27.35 -9.33
C LYS A 498 23.16 -26.91 -8.34
N THR A 499 22.42 -25.89 -8.73
CA THR A 499 21.25 -25.32 -8.04
C THR A 499 19.94 -26.04 -8.41
N CYS A 500 19.88 -26.63 -9.60
CA CYS A 500 18.75 -27.43 -10.08
C CYS A 500 19.23 -28.69 -10.82
N HIS A 501 18.51 -29.79 -10.65
CA HIS A 501 18.74 -31.05 -11.37
C HIS A 501 17.44 -31.64 -11.90
N SER A 502 17.39 -31.89 -13.21
CA SER A 502 16.28 -32.61 -13.86
C SER A 502 16.66 -34.09 -13.98
N VAL A 503 15.88 -34.96 -13.36
CA VAL A 503 16.10 -36.42 -13.35
C VAL A 503 15.05 -37.09 -14.21
N THR A 504 15.46 -37.75 -15.30
CA THR A 504 14.53 -38.53 -16.12
C THR A 504 14.10 -39.79 -15.37
N LEU A 505 12.79 -39.93 -15.15
CA LEU A 505 12.23 -41.08 -14.46
C LEU A 505 12.26 -42.34 -15.35
N GLN A 506 12.51 -43.48 -14.72
CA GLN A 506 12.43 -44.78 -15.39
C GLN A 506 10.97 -45.15 -15.65
N THR A 507 10.64 -45.59 -16.86
CA THR A 507 9.26 -45.93 -17.26
C THR A 507 8.62 -47.04 -16.44
N ALA A 508 9.44 -47.89 -15.80
CA ALA A 508 9.00 -48.97 -14.92
C ALA A 508 8.81 -48.53 -13.45
N SER A 509 9.15 -47.30 -13.08
CA SER A 509 9.02 -46.85 -11.69
C SER A 509 7.56 -46.56 -11.32
N SER A 510 7.22 -46.75 -10.04
CA SER A 510 5.91 -46.38 -9.49
C SER A 510 5.63 -44.89 -9.61
N GLU A 511 6.66 -44.07 -9.41
CA GLU A 511 6.61 -42.61 -9.56
C GLU A 511 6.26 -42.18 -10.99
N TYR A 512 6.87 -42.80 -12.02
CA TYR A 512 6.51 -42.54 -13.42
C TYR A 512 5.07 -42.92 -13.70
N ALA A 513 4.63 -44.10 -13.22
CA ALA A 513 3.26 -44.56 -13.39
C ALA A 513 2.23 -43.62 -12.75
N GLU A 514 2.52 -43.10 -11.56
CA GLU A 514 1.66 -42.14 -10.85
C GLU A 514 1.48 -40.83 -11.65
N VAL A 515 2.59 -40.21 -12.05
CA VAL A 515 2.55 -38.95 -12.82
C VAL A 515 1.87 -39.16 -14.18
N LEU A 516 2.14 -40.30 -14.84
CA LEU A 516 1.50 -40.68 -16.09
C LEU A 516 -0.01 -40.84 -15.92
N ASN A 517 -0.47 -41.46 -14.84
CA ASN A 517 -1.89 -41.65 -14.56
C ASN A 517 -2.61 -40.31 -14.32
N LEU A 518 -1.99 -39.40 -13.55
CA LEU A 518 -2.52 -38.04 -13.37
C LEU A 518 -2.63 -37.28 -14.70
N PHE A 519 -1.62 -37.39 -15.56
CA PHE A 519 -1.65 -36.79 -16.89
C PHE A 519 -2.75 -37.41 -17.78
N LYS A 520 -2.82 -38.74 -17.84
CA LYS A 520 -3.78 -39.47 -18.68
C LYS A 520 -5.23 -39.40 -18.19
N ALA A 521 -5.47 -38.98 -16.95
CA ALA A 521 -6.81 -38.78 -16.41
C ALA A 521 -7.67 -37.87 -17.30
N THR A 522 -7.07 -36.88 -17.95
CA THR A 522 -7.80 -36.01 -18.89
C THR A 522 -7.11 -35.78 -20.23
N CYS A 523 -5.82 -36.10 -20.38
CA CYS A 523 -5.06 -35.87 -21.62
C CYS A 523 -4.65 -37.20 -22.28
N ASN A 524 -5.20 -37.49 -23.45
CA ASN A 524 -4.90 -38.71 -24.20
C ASN A 524 -3.79 -38.50 -25.25
N ARG A 525 -2.67 -37.91 -24.85
CA ARG A 525 -1.51 -37.64 -25.71
C ARG A 525 -0.33 -38.56 -25.36
N ALA A 526 0.58 -38.76 -26.31
CA ALA A 526 1.71 -39.66 -26.12
C ALA A 526 2.81 -38.98 -25.30
N VAL A 527 3.12 -39.53 -24.11
CA VAL A 527 4.21 -39.04 -23.26
C VAL A 527 5.54 -39.61 -23.77
N ILE A 528 6.52 -38.73 -23.97
CA ILE A 528 7.88 -39.07 -24.40
C ILE A 528 8.75 -39.36 -23.18
N LYS A 529 8.73 -38.44 -22.21
CA LYS A 529 9.49 -38.57 -20.96
C LYS A 529 8.84 -37.75 -19.85
N ILE A 530 9.13 -38.15 -18.61
CA ILE A 530 8.79 -37.43 -17.39
C ILE A 530 10.08 -37.20 -16.63
N GLU A 531 10.33 -35.97 -16.23
CA GLU A 531 11.51 -35.60 -15.48
C GLU A 531 11.10 -35.04 -14.13
N ARG A 532 11.66 -35.56 -13.03
CA ARG A 532 11.54 -34.93 -11.71
C ARG A 532 12.50 -33.76 -11.64
N ILE A 533 11.98 -32.60 -11.22
CA ILE A 533 12.81 -31.43 -11.00
C ILE A 533 13.21 -31.41 -9.53
N GLN A 534 14.50 -31.28 -9.27
CA GLN A 534 15.10 -31.18 -7.94
C GLN A 534 15.75 -29.82 -7.82
N ASN A 535 15.03 -28.88 -7.20
CA ASN A 535 15.54 -27.56 -6.88
C ASN A 535 15.38 -27.33 -5.37
N PRO A 536 16.45 -27.50 -4.58
CA PRO A 536 16.39 -27.39 -3.12
C PRO A 536 15.85 -26.05 -2.63
N THR A 537 16.23 -24.95 -3.30
CA THR A 537 15.78 -23.60 -2.93
C THR A 537 14.28 -23.45 -3.11
N LEU A 538 13.76 -23.77 -4.30
CA LEU A 538 12.32 -23.66 -4.58
C LEU A 538 11.49 -24.61 -3.71
N TRP A 539 11.98 -25.84 -3.48
CA TRP A 539 11.30 -26.82 -2.64
C TRP A 539 11.13 -26.31 -1.21
N LYS A 540 12.22 -25.83 -0.62
CA LYS A 540 12.20 -25.37 0.77
C LYS A 540 11.40 -24.08 0.92
N SER A 541 11.48 -23.15 -0.04
CA SER A 541 10.60 -21.97 -0.04
C SER A 541 9.11 -22.36 -0.07
N LEU A 542 8.74 -23.41 -0.81
CA LEU A 542 7.38 -23.95 -0.78
C LEU A 542 7.04 -24.52 0.61
N GLN A 543 7.90 -25.35 1.20
CA GLN A 543 7.63 -25.99 2.50
C GLN A 543 7.46 -24.97 3.64
N ILE A 544 8.27 -23.92 3.65
CA ILE A 544 8.17 -22.84 4.65
C ILE A 544 6.85 -22.10 4.50
N LYS A 545 6.49 -21.73 3.27
CA LYS A 545 5.22 -21.05 2.99
C LYS A 545 4.01 -21.94 3.27
N LYS A 546 4.16 -23.26 3.05
CA LYS A 546 3.14 -24.26 3.42
C LYS A 546 2.93 -24.26 4.93
N HIS A 547 3.99 -24.36 5.72
CA HIS A 547 3.88 -24.36 7.18
C HIS A 547 3.23 -23.07 7.70
N GLU A 548 3.65 -21.91 7.19
CA GLU A 548 3.03 -20.63 7.52
C GLU A 548 1.52 -20.62 7.19
N MET A 549 1.15 -21.11 6.00
CA MET A 549 -0.25 -21.20 5.55
C MET A 549 -1.07 -22.18 6.39
N GLU A 550 -0.50 -23.30 6.83
CA GLU A 550 -1.15 -24.27 7.71
C GLU A 550 -1.47 -23.67 9.09
N VAL A 551 -0.54 -22.92 9.66
CA VAL A 551 -0.76 -22.19 10.92
C VAL A 551 -1.84 -21.12 10.74
N ARG A 552 -1.75 -20.31 9.68
CA ARG A 552 -2.69 -19.21 9.43
C ARG A 552 -4.11 -19.71 9.13
N ASN A 553 -4.25 -20.76 8.34
CA ASN A 553 -5.55 -21.30 7.94
C ASN A 553 -6.12 -22.29 8.95
N ASN A 554 -5.32 -22.71 9.93
CA ASN A 554 -5.68 -23.68 10.96
C ASN A 554 -6.17 -25.02 10.37
N HIS A 555 -5.57 -25.45 9.25
CA HIS A 555 -5.78 -26.75 8.63
C HIS A 555 -4.61 -27.12 7.72
N GLN A 556 -4.48 -28.40 7.37
CA GLN A 556 -3.39 -28.92 6.52
C GLN A 556 -3.75 -29.04 5.02
N ASN A 557 -5.01 -28.82 4.65
CA ASN A 557 -5.48 -28.96 3.27
C ASN A 557 -5.18 -27.71 2.41
N ASN A 558 -3.90 -27.34 2.29
CA ASN A 558 -3.46 -26.13 1.59
C ASN A 558 -2.78 -26.39 0.25
N GLU A 559 -2.40 -27.63 -0.05
CA GLU A 559 -1.60 -28.00 -1.22
C GLU A 559 -2.43 -28.82 -2.22
N LYS A 560 -2.29 -28.51 -3.51
CA LYS A 560 -2.84 -29.31 -4.62
C LYS A 560 -1.76 -29.61 -5.65
N ARG A 561 -1.93 -30.73 -6.36
CA ARG A 561 -1.13 -31.04 -7.55
C ARG A 561 -1.89 -30.60 -8.79
N LEU A 562 -1.32 -29.66 -9.54
CA LEU A 562 -1.98 -28.98 -10.66
C LEU A 562 -1.05 -28.88 -11.87
N PHE A 563 -1.62 -28.66 -13.05
CA PHE A 563 -0.89 -28.64 -14.32
C PHE A 563 -0.62 -27.21 -14.82
N HIS A 564 0.57 -27.02 -15.41
CA HIS A 564 0.96 -25.75 -16.05
C HIS A 564 1.63 -26.01 -17.40
N GLY A 565 0.99 -25.61 -18.50
CA GLY A 565 1.55 -25.73 -19.84
C GLY A 565 2.50 -24.57 -20.16
N THR A 566 3.63 -24.85 -20.80
CA THR A 566 4.60 -23.81 -21.16
C THR A 566 5.34 -24.13 -22.47
N SER A 567 6.20 -23.21 -22.92
CA SER A 567 7.06 -23.38 -24.09
C SER A 567 8.44 -23.90 -23.72
N GLU A 568 9.11 -24.59 -24.65
CA GLU A 568 10.48 -25.10 -24.51
C GLU A 568 11.46 -24.02 -23.99
N ASN A 569 11.36 -22.81 -24.52
CA ASN A 569 12.23 -21.69 -24.15
C ASN A 569 12.07 -21.22 -22.70
N THR A 570 10.94 -21.53 -22.06
CA THR A 570 10.63 -21.12 -20.68
C THR A 570 11.03 -22.18 -19.65
N VAL A 571 11.18 -23.44 -20.07
CA VAL A 571 11.53 -24.56 -19.19
C VAL A 571 12.80 -24.31 -18.36
N PRO A 572 13.94 -23.86 -18.94
CA PRO A 572 15.14 -23.61 -18.15
C PRO A 572 14.95 -22.53 -17.07
N ILE A 573 14.10 -21.54 -17.36
CA ILE A 573 13.80 -20.43 -16.44
C ILE A 573 12.96 -20.94 -15.27
N ILE A 574 11.91 -21.72 -15.54
CA ILE A 574 11.03 -22.27 -14.50
C ILE A 574 11.78 -23.27 -13.61
N ASN A 575 12.61 -24.14 -14.20
CA ASN A 575 13.42 -25.08 -13.43
C ASN A 575 14.35 -24.37 -12.44
N GLU A 576 15.00 -23.30 -12.89
CA GLU A 576 16.00 -22.59 -12.09
C GLU A 576 15.37 -21.62 -11.09
N ARG A 577 14.34 -20.88 -11.49
CA ARG A 577 13.82 -19.71 -10.77
C ARG A 577 12.34 -19.82 -10.36
N GLY A 578 11.66 -20.90 -10.72
CA GLY A 578 10.24 -21.09 -10.43
C GLY A 578 9.32 -20.28 -11.34
N PHE A 579 8.06 -20.18 -10.93
CA PHE A 579 7.03 -19.43 -11.65
C PHE A 579 7.16 -17.94 -11.35
N ASN A 580 6.93 -17.10 -12.35
CA ASN A 580 6.99 -15.66 -12.18
C ASN A 580 5.75 -15.00 -12.80
N ARG A 581 4.95 -14.36 -11.93
CA ARG A 581 3.70 -13.67 -12.31
C ARG A 581 3.89 -12.51 -13.30
N SER A 582 5.08 -11.91 -13.41
CA SER A 582 5.32 -10.83 -14.37
C SER A 582 5.27 -11.31 -15.83
N TYR A 583 5.24 -12.62 -16.06
CA TYR A 583 4.99 -13.23 -17.37
C TYR A 583 3.53 -13.68 -17.55
N ALA A 584 2.67 -13.46 -16.56
CA ALA A 584 1.24 -13.70 -16.66
C ALA A 584 0.60 -12.76 -17.71
N GLY A 585 -0.42 -13.24 -18.42
CA GLY A 585 -1.14 -12.45 -19.43
C GLY A 585 -0.79 -12.71 -20.89
N LYS A 586 0.20 -13.57 -21.21
CA LYS A 586 0.43 -14.01 -22.61
C LYS A 586 -0.79 -14.72 -23.23
N ASN A 587 -1.65 -15.31 -22.39
CA ASN A 587 -2.86 -16.02 -22.78
C ASN A 587 -4.00 -15.68 -21.77
N ALA A 588 -4.58 -14.49 -21.89
CA ALA A 588 -5.78 -13.99 -21.16
C ALA A 588 -5.83 -14.23 -19.62
N ALA A 589 -5.64 -13.18 -18.84
CA ALA A 589 -5.69 -13.21 -17.37
C ALA A 589 -7.13 -13.07 -16.81
N CYS A 590 -8.05 -13.97 -17.17
CA CYS A 590 -9.49 -13.82 -16.88
C CYS A 590 -9.87 -13.75 -15.39
N TYR A 591 -9.04 -14.30 -14.49
CA TYR A 591 -9.36 -14.46 -13.07
C TYR A 591 -8.33 -13.78 -12.14
N GLY A 592 -7.41 -13.00 -12.70
CA GLY A 592 -6.39 -12.24 -11.97
C GLY A 592 -5.00 -12.32 -12.61
N ASN A 593 -4.15 -11.35 -12.31
CA ASN A 593 -2.78 -11.21 -12.83
C ASN A 593 -1.78 -12.04 -11.99
N GLY A 594 -2.00 -13.36 -11.97
CA GLY A 594 -1.15 -14.33 -11.28
C GLY A 594 -0.67 -15.48 -12.17
N SER A 595 -0.03 -16.47 -11.56
CA SER A 595 0.34 -17.72 -12.25
C SER A 595 -0.83 -18.70 -12.24
N TYR A 596 -1.17 -19.22 -13.42
CA TYR A 596 -2.34 -20.07 -13.65
C TYR A 596 -1.99 -21.56 -13.62
N PHE A 597 -2.81 -22.35 -12.92
CA PHE A 597 -2.64 -23.79 -12.78
C PHE A 597 -3.98 -24.51 -12.99
N ALA A 598 -4.02 -25.46 -13.92
CA ALA A 598 -5.23 -26.18 -14.26
C ALA A 598 -5.36 -27.48 -13.45
N VAL A 599 -6.59 -27.85 -13.08
CA VAL A 599 -6.88 -29.16 -12.48
C VAL A 599 -6.75 -30.27 -13.52
N ASN A 600 -7.17 -29.99 -14.75
CA ASN A 600 -7.17 -30.96 -15.85
C ASN A 600 -5.98 -30.73 -16.78
N SER A 601 -5.15 -31.76 -16.94
CA SER A 601 -4.01 -31.76 -17.87
C SER A 601 -4.40 -31.41 -19.31
N ASN A 602 -5.60 -31.78 -19.78
CA ASN A 602 -6.07 -31.45 -21.13
C ASN A 602 -6.11 -29.95 -21.40
N TYR A 603 -6.45 -29.14 -20.39
CA TYR A 603 -6.47 -27.69 -20.53
C TYR A 603 -5.06 -27.16 -20.76
N SER A 604 -4.10 -27.56 -19.91
CA SER A 604 -2.69 -27.21 -20.06
C SER A 604 -2.07 -27.77 -21.34
N ALA A 605 -2.65 -28.82 -21.92
CA ALA A 605 -2.19 -29.44 -23.17
C ALA A 605 -2.56 -28.65 -24.44
N GLN A 606 -3.42 -27.63 -24.35
CA GLN A 606 -3.75 -26.81 -25.51
C GLN A 606 -2.52 -26.06 -26.02
N ASP A 607 -2.43 -25.90 -27.34
CA ASP A 607 -1.27 -25.28 -28.01
C ASP A 607 -1.05 -23.83 -27.59
N THR A 608 -2.09 -23.16 -27.12
CA THR A 608 -2.02 -21.82 -26.52
C THR A 608 -1.04 -21.78 -25.33
N TYR A 609 -1.07 -22.80 -24.47
CA TYR A 609 -0.28 -22.85 -23.23
C TYR A 609 1.01 -23.66 -23.41
N SER A 610 0.89 -24.90 -23.90
CA SER A 610 2.03 -25.78 -24.12
C SER A 610 2.43 -25.77 -25.61
N ARG A 611 2.98 -24.65 -26.10
CA ARG A 611 3.29 -24.47 -27.52
C ARG A 611 4.24 -25.57 -28.02
N PRO A 612 3.90 -26.29 -29.11
CA PRO A 612 4.78 -27.32 -29.66
C PRO A 612 6.08 -26.68 -30.19
N ASN A 613 7.22 -27.34 -29.95
CA ASN A 613 8.50 -26.97 -30.56
C ASN A 613 8.55 -27.41 -32.03
N ALA A 614 9.69 -27.18 -32.69
CA ALA A 614 9.90 -27.57 -34.09
C ALA A 614 9.75 -29.09 -34.36
N LYS A 615 9.88 -29.93 -33.32
CA LYS A 615 9.71 -31.39 -33.40
C LYS A 615 8.27 -31.82 -33.05
N GLY A 616 7.37 -30.88 -32.78
CA GLY A 616 6.01 -31.12 -32.31
C GLY A 616 5.91 -31.46 -30.82
N GLU A 617 7.00 -31.37 -30.06
CA GLU A 617 7.03 -31.70 -28.62
C GLU A 617 6.46 -30.56 -27.80
N LYS A 618 5.68 -30.91 -26.78
CA LYS A 618 5.00 -30.00 -25.88
C LYS A 618 5.45 -30.24 -24.44
N PHE A 619 5.42 -29.18 -23.64
CA PHE A 619 5.98 -29.15 -22.30
C PHE A 619 4.91 -28.74 -21.29
N MET A 620 4.75 -29.54 -20.23
CA MET A 620 3.79 -29.28 -19.17
C MET A 620 4.39 -29.68 -17.82
N TYR A 621 4.24 -28.83 -16.83
CA TYR A 621 4.57 -29.18 -15.46
C TYR A 621 3.38 -29.79 -14.73
N LEU A 622 3.67 -30.78 -13.88
CA LEU A 622 2.85 -31.12 -12.73
C LEU A 622 3.50 -30.47 -11.50
N CYS A 623 2.76 -29.60 -10.85
CA CYS A 623 3.26 -28.70 -9.82
C CYS A 623 2.62 -29.01 -8.48
N LYS A 624 3.36 -28.81 -7.38
CA LYS A 624 2.75 -28.60 -6.06
C LYS A 624 2.40 -27.13 -5.91
N VAL A 625 1.14 -26.82 -5.62
CA VAL A 625 0.63 -25.45 -5.53
C VAL A 625 -0.07 -25.25 -4.20
N LEU A 626 0.33 -24.22 -3.47
CA LEU A 626 -0.30 -23.80 -2.21
C LEU A 626 -1.56 -22.97 -2.51
N THR A 627 -2.67 -23.67 -2.72
CA THR A 627 -3.97 -23.05 -3.04
C THR A 627 -4.68 -22.50 -1.81
N GLY A 628 -4.40 -23.06 -0.63
CA GLY A 628 -4.98 -22.62 0.64
C GLY A 628 -6.49 -22.47 0.63
N ASP A 629 -6.98 -21.46 1.36
CA ASP A 629 -8.34 -20.95 1.23
C ASP A 629 -8.47 -20.14 -0.07
N TYR A 630 -9.49 -20.42 -0.88
CA TYR A 630 -9.67 -19.74 -2.17
C TYR A 630 -11.08 -19.16 -2.35
N THR A 631 -11.18 -18.20 -3.26
CA THR A 631 -12.45 -17.58 -3.66
C THR A 631 -12.48 -17.25 -5.16
N LEU A 632 -13.59 -16.71 -5.65
CA LEU A 632 -13.75 -16.39 -7.06
C LEU A 632 -12.78 -15.29 -7.52
N GLY A 633 -12.08 -15.53 -8.62
CA GLY A 633 -11.16 -14.57 -9.22
C GLY A 633 -11.81 -13.59 -10.19
N GLN A 634 -11.15 -12.45 -10.39
CA GLN A 634 -11.57 -11.41 -11.34
C GLN A 634 -10.36 -10.87 -12.09
N GLN A 635 -10.55 -10.49 -13.35
CA GLN A 635 -9.49 -10.13 -14.29
C GLN A 635 -8.53 -9.03 -13.79
N THR A 636 -9.01 -8.08 -12.99
CA THR A 636 -8.20 -6.94 -12.50
C THR A 636 -7.41 -7.25 -11.24
N MET A 637 -7.60 -8.41 -10.60
CA MET A 637 -6.95 -8.73 -9.33
C MET A 637 -5.44 -8.89 -9.49
N ILE A 638 -4.66 -8.23 -8.63
CA ILE A 638 -3.20 -8.40 -8.54
C ILE A 638 -2.77 -9.15 -7.26
N ALA A 639 -3.73 -9.41 -6.37
CA ALA A 639 -3.62 -10.23 -5.18
C ALA A 639 -4.99 -10.88 -4.88
N PRO A 640 -5.05 -11.95 -4.06
CA PRO A 640 -6.32 -12.50 -3.62
C PRO A 640 -7.10 -11.49 -2.76
N PRO A 641 -8.45 -11.53 -2.77
CA PRO A 641 -9.27 -10.64 -1.95
C PRO A 641 -9.27 -11.03 -0.47
N THR A 642 -9.85 -10.16 0.37
CA THR A 642 -9.93 -10.38 1.83
C THR A 642 -11.03 -11.38 2.23
N LYS A 643 -10.74 -12.19 3.24
CA LYS A 643 -11.67 -13.09 3.95
C LYS A 643 -12.23 -12.36 5.18
N GLY A 644 -13.21 -11.50 4.97
CA GLY A 644 -13.82 -10.71 6.05
C GLY A 644 -12.89 -9.63 6.61
N THR A 645 -12.90 -9.40 7.93
CA THR A 645 -12.20 -8.27 8.57
C THR A 645 -10.73 -8.52 8.93
N LEU A 646 -10.23 -9.77 8.88
CA LEU A 646 -8.90 -10.13 9.43
C LEU A 646 -8.12 -11.21 8.62
N GLY A 647 -8.63 -11.68 7.48
CA GLY A 647 -7.94 -12.69 6.66
C GLY A 647 -7.82 -12.28 5.19
N ILE A 648 -6.90 -12.91 4.46
CA ILE A 648 -6.80 -12.83 2.99
C ILE A 648 -6.93 -14.26 2.47
N TYR A 649 -7.61 -14.43 1.33
CA TYR A 649 -7.57 -15.70 0.62
C TYR A 649 -6.14 -15.98 0.10
N ASP A 650 -5.81 -17.24 -0.15
CA ASP A 650 -4.48 -17.67 -0.59
C ASP A 650 -4.36 -17.72 -2.10
N SER A 651 -5.48 -17.99 -2.77
CA SER A 651 -5.58 -18.06 -4.22
C SER A 651 -6.99 -17.72 -4.69
N VAL A 652 -7.15 -17.57 -6.00
CA VAL A 652 -8.46 -17.40 -6.62
C VAL A 652 -8.73 -18.47 -7.68
N VAL A 653 -10.00 -18.73 -7.94
CA VAL A 653 -10.47 -19.79 -8.82
C VAL A 653 -11.50 -19.28 -9.83
N ASP A 654 -11.72 -20.05 -10.89
CA ASP A 654 -12.78 -19.83 -11.88
C ASP A 654 -14.18 -20.15 -11.34
N ASN A 655 -14.28 -21.12 -10.43
CA ASN A 655 -15.51 -21.55 -9.79
C ASN A 655 -15.23 -22.06 -8.37
N THR A 656 -15.94 -21.56 -7.36
CA THR A 656 -15.70 -21.93 -5.95
C THR A 656 -16.25 -23.29 -5.56
N ALA A 657 -17.29 -23.78 -6.23
CA ALA A 657 -17.90 -25.09 -5.95
C ALA A 657 -17.10 -26.24 -6.58
N THR A 658 -16.67 -26.06 -7.82
CA THR A 658 -15.86 -27.03 -8.57
C THR A 658 -14.77 -26.31 -9.37
N PRO A 659 -13.66 -25.93 -8.71
CA PRO A 659 -12.56 -25.24 -9.39
C PRO A 659 -12.00 -26.10 -10.52
N SER A 660 -11.88 -25.53 -11.71
CA SER A 660 -11.11 -26.14 -12.81
C SER A 660 -9.71 -25.52 -12.93
N MET A 661 -9.49 -24.39 -12.26
CA MET A 661 -8.28 -23.60 -12.32
C MET A 661 -8.03 -22.84 -11.02
N PHE A 662 -6.75 -22.69 -10.69
CA PHE A 662 -6.26 -21.88 -9.57
C PHE A 662 -5.28 -20.83 -10.08
N VAL A 663 -5.37 -19.64 -9.49
CA VAL A 663 -4.46 -18.53 -9.75
C VAL A 663 -3.81 -18.13 -8.43
N VAL A 664 -2.48 -18.21 -8.37
CA VAL A 664 -1.68 -17.78 -7.22
C VAL A 664 -0.87 -16.53 -7.58
N PHE A 665 -0.70 -15.64 -6.61
CA PHE A 665 -0.13 -14.32 -6.84
C PHE A 665 1.26 -14.15 -6.25
N HIS A 666 1.77 -15.12 -5.49
CA HIS A 666 3.16 -15.14 -5.05
C HIS A 666 3.98 -16.21 -5.77
N ASP A 667 5.17 -15.83 -6.22
CA ASP A 667 6.08 -16.67 -7.00
C ASP A 667 6.55 -17.92 -6.21
N THR A 668 6.53 -17.87 -4.87
CA THR A 668 6.88 -18.98 -3.97
C THR A 668 5.74 -19.93 -3.63
N GLN A 669 4.51 -19.72 -4.14
CA GLN A 669 3.35 -20.60 -3.87
C GLN A 669 3.30 -21.85 -4.76
N ALA A 670 4.25 -22.04 -5.69
CA ALA A 670 4.24 -23.18 -6.59
C ALA A 670 5.65 -23.74 -6.82
N TYR A 671 5.76 -25.07 -6.74
CA TYR A 671 6.98 -25.82 -7.03
C TYR A 671 6.78 -26.66 -8.30
N PRO A 672 7.62 -26.50 -9.34
CA PRO A 672 7.56 -27.35 -10.52
C PRO A 672 8.11 -28.73 -10.15
N GLU A 673 7.25 -29.71 -9.88
CA GLU A 673 7.67 -31.01 -9.35
C GLU A 673 8.13 -31.96 -10.45
N TYR A 674 7.35 -32.04 -11.54
CA TYR A 674 7.67 -32.86 -12.70
C TYR A 674 7.47 -32.09 -14.00
N LEU A 675 8.36 -32.27 -14.96
CA LEU A 675 8.22 -31.83 -16.33
C LEU A 675 7.84 -33.02 -17.23
N ILE A 676 6.69 -32.93 -17.87
CA ILE A 676 6.17 -33.92 -18.82
C ILE A 676 6.41 -33.40 -20.23
N THR A 677 7.17 -34.15 -21.02
CA THR A 677 7.34 -33.90 -22.46
C THR A 677 6.44 -34.87 -23.23
N PHE A 678 5.57 -34.35 -24.10
CA PHE A 678 4.57 -35.15 -24.81
C PHE A 678 4.34 -34.64 -26.25
N LYS A 679 3.58 -35.40 -27.04
CA LYS A 679 3.12 -35.02 -28.39
C LYS A 679 1.61 -35.17 -28.50
#